data_AF-A0A950ZB70-F1
#
_entry.id   AF-A0A950ZB70-F1
#
_cell.length_a   1.000
_cell.length_b   1.000
_cell.length_c   1.000
_cell.angle_alpha   90.00
_cell.angle_beta   90.00
_cell.angle_gamma   90.00
#
_symmetry.space_group_name_H-M   'P 1'
#
loop_
_entity.id
_entity.type
_entity.pdbx_description
1 polymer ?
#
loop_
_entity_poly.entity_id
_entity_poly.type
_entity_poly.pdbx_seq_one_letter_code
_entity_poly.pdbx_strand_id
1 'polypeptide(L)'
;MSPAPLSDRILRAFLWIAAFSLACGVFLSLTLLFRSLPPTAPVAIGYVTIARYSKLRDYLGASLFFLLVPPLTIWLERVFARAMPRRFGAALLFTVPYFFAPLFYLTTGKVGWILLLPVALSYAGPRLLAFVETRRWLRELCRRELRAYHALVLTEGLSWILFRYLVTGRRIAHIPTLFLETVFVFLFLAFFWVAAVLIARIVYLTFGQQTEDVFRRVAAGALPLVLLPLAAVILVPFPYPRIAVIVALLVSALVALRLRNPLAPRTAWALCAYAIVPGLLYLISYASTAQLSQWIDLFHRGESLGPASDYLRGKVPFRDVFALHGMLEDGLLDAWLMELFGRSLDVAIARSVVIGAFLGVSIWFLGIVVFESMSLALLSVAMGAWTTAENDRTFFQVAAVALFWNALRRRSRASATFSGIFAGAAIFFSYEIGVFTVAGGLGAALLVWIASKRAPWNGLAPHVAAIFFMLGVVLGAAPFLIYLAMRGALGAFFEASFVTIPHIIDAVWSLPFPDLVSTFRVDLNLHTLADFVLWEKFHLVVSPLTIAVAAVYLIQRWLRRRLDTLDFALLALTVFATIAQRTAFGRAEFRHQYFAAFLIGPMLVLLGVLLARALRTLWRNGSDGSRAIDTGTRAFLATLVVCAAVVVGVLFWIPDLVNARINDLVRYGPRVMHAHREAQAEEVQWRITDVSATIRELTPRGEPIFDFSNQPAFYFFAGRPNPTRFYQVPILSPRDFQAETIRALERARPKVVLRRSPELFDQFDNVSNDIRAQAVSAYLDDTYRFHRAVRGVELWTRRADARPRAVADYLRLIHLPPEKELVSGGRVRLVFPAVGSLSGLGGSYWQSDLTLHNPLREAIPLTLRYVAGDTAIDRRLTLAPQQTIRWADVAHGLFGVQGAVGTLWIDHREGRVPVAVIQTYDVAHGGRASVEQPLSSRDAATAATTSAELVVVGLPGNANERRINVGVVNVGNIPATFRISARTRTGATIGRSVESGVPEDQVWFVTNIEDALGVKLDETMSVRITVVAGTGVGFATVVNPGGDSEFIAAIPAQQQ
;
A
#
# COMPACT_ATOMS: atom_id res chain seq x y z
N MET A 1 -17.66 -9.77 -54.53
CA MET A 1 -18.22 -10.33 -53.28
C MET A 1 -18.75 -9.18 -52.43
N SER A 2 -20.06 -9.15 -52.20
CA SER A 2 -20.72 -8.16 -51.33
C SER A 2 -20.19 -8.25 -49.90
N PRO A 3 -19.93 -7.11 -49.21
CA PRO A 3 -19.47 -7.14 -47.83
C PRO A 3 -20.51 -7.82 -46.94
N ALA A 4 -20.07 -8.75 -46.09
CA ALA A 4 -20.96 -9.46 -45.16
C ALA A 4 -21.79 -8.45 -44.33
N PRO A 5 -23.08 -8.69 -44.08
CA PRO A 5 -23.95 -7.79 -43.34
C PRO A 5 -23.40 -7.48 -41.94
N LEU A 6 -23.74 -6.32 -41.37
CA LEU A 6 -23.27 -5.89 -40.04
C LEU A 6 -23.55 -6.95 -38.94
N SER A 7 -24.66 -7.67 -39.07
CA SER A 7 -25.06 -8.79 -38.20
C SER A 7 -24.03 -9.93 -38.19
N ASP A 8 -23.51 -10.35 -39.34
CA ASP A 8 -22.45 -11.38 -39.44
C ASP A 8 -21.15 -10.91 -38.76
N ARG A 9 -20.89 -9.60 -38.75
CA ARG A 9 -19.68 -9.02 -38.15
C ARG A 9 -19.75 -8.99 -36.63
N ILE A 10 -20.94 -8.72 -36.09
CA ILE A 10 -21.21 -8.73 -34.65
C ILE A 10 -21.27 -10.16 -34.12
N LEU A 11 -21.88 -11.08 -34.86
CA LEU A 11 -21.87 -12.50 -34.54
C LEU A 11 -20.43 -13.02 -34.35
N ARG A 12 -19.52 -12.68 -35.27
CA ARG A 12 -18.09 -13.03 -35.14
C ARG A 12 -17.44 -12.44 -33.88
N ALA A 13 -17.84 -11.26 -33.42
CA ALA A 13 -17.27 -10.64 -32.22
C ALA A 13 -17.68 -11.37 -30.94
N PHE A 14 -18.96 -11.75 -30.85
CA PHE A 14 -19.46 -12.63 -29.78
C PHE A 14 -18.79 -13.99 -29.82
N LEU A 15 -18.44 -14.46 -31.01
CA LEU A 15 -17.68 -15.68 -31.23
C LEU A 15 -16.27 -15.62 -30.64
N TRP A 16 -15.57 -14.49 -30.77
CA TRP A 16 -14.28 -14.26 -30.11
C TRP A 16 -14.40 -14.23 -28.59
N ILE A 17 -15.47 -13.63 -28.05
CA ILE A 17 -15.74 -13.63 -26.60
C ILE A 17 -16.01 -15.04 -26.12
N ALA A 18 -16.90 -15.77 -26.81
CA ALA A 18 -17.19 -17.16 -26.50
C ALA A 18 -15.94 -18.04 -26.60
N ALA A 19 -15.11 -17.83 -27.63
CA ALA A 19 -13.85 -18.52 -27.79
C ALA A 19 -12.84 -18.20 -26.68
N PHE A 20 -12.72 -16.94 -26.27
CA PHE A 20 -11.85 -16.52 -25.17
C PHE A 20 -12.33 -17.07 -23.84
N SER A 21 -13.63 -16.95 -23.55
CA SER A 21 -14.25 -17.48 -22.34
C SER A 21 -14.11 -19.00 -22.25
N LEU A 22 -14.32 -19.71 -23.36
CA LEU A 22 -14.09 -21.16 -23.40
C LEU A 22 -12.61 -21.50 -23.30
N ALA A 23 -11.70 -20.73 -23.92
CA ALA A 23 -10.26 -20.90 -23.74
C ALA A 23 -9.83 -20.71 -22.28
N CYS A 24 -10.39 -19.72 -21.60
CA CYS A 24 -10.22 -19.53 -20.16
C CYS A 24 -10.82 -20.70 -19.36
N GLY A 25 -11.99 -21.22 -19.75
CA GLY A 25 -12.59 -22.40 -19.15
C GLY A 25 -11.72 -23.65 -19.28
N VAL A 26 -11.15 -23.90 -20.47
CA VAL A 26 -10.17 -24.98 -20.70
C VAL A 26 -8.92 -24.78 -19.87
N PHE A 27 -8.39 -23.55 -19.83
CA PHE A 27 -7.26 -23.20 -18.98
C PHE A 27 -7.56 -23.50 -17.51
N LEU A 28 -8.69 -23.03 -16.97
CA LEU A 28 -9.09 -23.28 -15.58
C LEU A 28 -9.20 -24.79 -15.31
N SER A 29 -9.78 -25.56 -16.23
CA SER A 29 -9.83 -27.03 -16.12
C SER A 29 -8.45 -27.67 -16.09
N LEU A 30 -7.52 -27.22 -16.94
CA LEU A 30 -6.14 -27.72 -16.94
C LEU A 30 -5.37 -27.35 -15.67
N THR A 31 -5.63 -26.18 -15.08
CA THR A 31 -5.00 -25.80 -13.80
C THR A 31 -5.43 -26.70 -12.63
N LEU A 32 -6.54 -27.46 -12.76
CA LEU A 32 -6.90 -28.48 -11.78
C LEU A 32 -5.90 -29.63 -11.74
N LEU A 33 -5.17 -29.89 -12.84
CA LEU A 33 -4.09 -30.87 -12.90
C LEU A 33 -2.86 -30.42 -12.08
N PHE A 34 -2.74 -29.13 -11.76
CA PHE A 34 -1.65 -28.59 -10.95
C PHE A 34 -1.85 -28.77 -9.45
N ARG A 35 -2.98 -29.36 -9.01
CA ARG A 35 -3.26 -29.64 -7.60
C ARG A 35 -2.23 -30.56 -6.95
N SER A 36 -1.55 -31.40 -7.73
CA SER A 36 -0.53 -32.34 -7.26
C SER A 36 0.90 -31.79 -7.32
N LEU A 37 1.09 -30.53 -7.73
CA LEU A 37 2.43 -29.93 -7.72
C LEU A 37 2.98 -29.86 -6.29
N PRO A 38 4.28 -30.12 -6.11
CA PRO A 38 4.89 -30.12 -4.79
C PRO A 38 4.74 -28.74 -4.13
N PRO A 39 4.54 -28.70 -2.81
CA PRO A 39 4.51 -27.44 -2.06
C PRO A 39 5.87 -26.73 -2.15
N THR A 40 5.87 -25.44 -1.86
CA THR A 40 7.10 -24.65 -1.76
C THR A 40 8.02 -25.27 -0.72
N ALA A 41 9.31 -25.44 -1.05
CA ALA A 41 10.27 -26.05 -0.16
C ALA A 41 10.37 -25.25 1.16
N PRO A 42 10.35 -25.90 2.33
CA PRO A 42 10.35 -25.22 3.63
C PRO A 42 11.76 -24.79 4.04
N VAL A 43 12.44 -24.04 3.17
CA VAL A 43 13.79 -23.49 3.40
C VAL A 43 13.79 -22.33 4.41
N ALA A 44 12.62 -21.76 4.64
CA ALA A 44 12.31 -20.76 5.65
C ALA A 44 10.87 -20.96 6.15
N ILE A 45 10.48 -20.24 7.21
CA ILE A 45 9.13 -20.26 7.76
C ILE A 45 8.40 -18.99 7.31
N GLY A 46 7.44 -19.15 6.39
CA GLY A 46 6.49 -18.10 6.03
C GLY A 46 5.11 -18.68 5.75
N TYR A 47 4.17 -17.81 5.39
CA TYR A 47 2.77 -18.18 5.21
C TYR A 47 2.61 -19.32 4.19
N VAL A 48 3.25 -19.20 3.02
CA VAL A 48 3.16 -20.19 1.92
C VAL A 48 3.71 -21.55 2.32
N THR A 49 4.81 -21.60 3.09
CA THR A 49 5.37 -22.88 3.57
C THR A 49 4.46 -23.53 4.61
N ILE A 50 3.90 -22.73 5.52
CA ILE A 50 3.00 -23.22 6.58
C ILE A 50 1.70 -23.76 5.97
N ALA A 51 1.13 -23.04 5.00
CA ALA A 51 -0.05 -23.44 4.24
C ALA A 51 0.22 -24.57 3.23
N ARG A 52 1.48 -25.06 3.13
CA ARG A 52 1.93 -26.04 2.13
C ARG A 52 1.49 -25.67 0.71
N TYR A 53 1.55 -24.38 0.40
CA TYR A 53 1.12 -23.85 -0.88
C TYR A 53 2.25 -23.98 -1.92
N SER A 54 1.89 -24.29 -3.17
CA SER A 54 2.85 -24.42 -4.27
C SER A 54 2.95 -23.12 -5.07
N LYS A 55 4.04 -22.37 -4.95
CA LYS A 55 4.27 -21.20 -5.82
C LYS A 55 4.57 -21.60 -7.26
N LEU A 56 5.11 -22.80 -7.48
CA LEU A 56 5.25 -23.37 -8.81
C LEU A 56 3.90 -23.49 -9.51
N ARG A 57 2.83 -23.82 -8.78
CA ARG A 57 1.46 -23.81 -9.33
C ARG A 57 1.05 -22.43 -9.83
N ASP A 58 1.36 -21.36 -9.12
CA ASP A 58 1.05 -19.99 -9.56
C ASP A 58 1.84 -19.62 -10.81
N TYR A 59 3.14 -19.91 -10.84
CA TYR A 59 3.97 -19.59 -12.00
C TYR A 59 3.60 -20.41 -13.24
N LEU A 60 3.33 -21.71 -13.08
CA LEU A 60 2.86 -22.56 -14.17
C LEU A 60 1.45 -22.18 -14.60
N GLY A 61 0.57 -21.82 -13.66
CA GLY A 61 -0.75 -21.27 -13.96
C GLY A 61 -0.66 -20.01 -14.80
N ALA A 62 0.13 -19.03 -14.38
CA ALA A 62 0.37 -17.80 -15.13
C ALA A 62 1.00 -18.08 -16.50
N SER A 63 2.04 -18.91 -16.56
CA SER A 63 2.72 -19.27 -17.81
C SER A 63 1.77 -19.98 -18.78
N LEU A 64 1.00 -20.95 -18.29
CA LEU A 64 0.00 -21.66 -19.08
C LEU A 64 -1.07 -20.69 -19.57
N PHE A 65 -1.53 -19.75 -18.74
CA PHE A 65 -2.49 -18.73 -19.16
C PHE A 65 -1.95 -17.94 -20.37
N PHE A 66 -0.73 -17.41 -20.26
CA PHE A 66 -0.12 -16.62 -21.33
C PHE A 66 0.22 -17.43 -22.59
N LEU A 67 0.57 -18.72 -22.44
CA LEU A 67 0.96 -19.59 -23.55
C LEU A 67 -0.23 -20.27 -24.24
N LEU A 68 -1.29 -20.61 -23.49
CA LEU A 68 -2.41 -21.41 -23.98
C LEU A 68 -3.62 -20.57 -24.37
N VAL A 69 -4.01 -19.59 -23.56
CA VAL A 69 -5.27 -18.86 -23.78
C VAL A 69 -5.24 -18.11 -25.12
N PRO A 70 -4.17 -17.39 -25.51
CA PRO A 70 -4.12 -16.73 -26.80
C PRO A 70 -4.29 -17.66 -28.02
N PRO A 71 -3.49 -18.73 -28.20
CA PRO A 71 -3.64 -19.62 -29.34
C PRO A 71 -4.97 -20.41 -29.31
N LEU A 72 -5.44 -20.83 -28.13
CA LEU A 72 -6.69 -21.56 -27.99
C LEU A 72 -7.89 -20.69 -28.35
N THR A 73 -7.88 -19.41 -27.95
CA THR A 73 -8.90 -18.43 -28.36
C THR A 73 -8.96 -18.32 -29.88
N ILE A 74 -7.80 -18.20 -30.55
CA ILE A 74 -7.72 -18.10 -32.02
C ILE A 74 -8.23 -19.39 -32.68
N TRP A 75 -7.89 -20.56 -32.12
CA TRP A 75 -8.34 -21.85 -32.66
C TRP A 75 -9.84 -22.06 -32.49
N LEU A 76 -10.39 -21.84 -31.29
CA LEU A 76 -11.81 -21.97 -30.98
C LEU A 76 -12.66 -21.02 -31.82
N GLU A 77 -12.22 -19.78 -32.03
CA GLU A 77 -12.93 -18.85 -32.91
C GLU A 77 -13.05 -19.42 -34.33
N ARG A 78 -11.97 -19.98 -34.89
CA ARG A 78 -12.00 -20.57 -36.23
C ARG A 78 -12.93 -21.78 -36.31
N VAL A 79 -12.99 -22.58 -35.26
CA VAL A 79 -13.88 -23.77 -35.18
C VAL A 79 -15.34 -23.31 -35.12
N PHE A 80 -15.69 -22.45 -34.18
CA PHE A 80 -17.04 -21.92 -34.05
C PHE A 80 -17.51 -21.16 -35.30
N ALA A 81 -16.60 -20.45 -35.97
CA ALA A 81 -16.93 -19.70 -37.18
C ALA A 81 -17.30 -20.61 -38.36
N ARG A 82 -16.85 -21.88 -38.33
CA ARG A 82 -17.24 -22.91 -39.30
C ARG A 82 -18.57 -23.59 -38.94
N ALA A 83 -18.94 -23.58 -37.66
CA ALA A 83 -20.08 -24.35 -37.14
C ALA A 83 -21.41 -23.56 -37.04
N MET A 84 -21.40 -22.22 -37.06
CA MET A 84 -22.62 -21.41 -36.86
C MET A 84 -23.44 -21.15 -38.15
N PRO A 85 -24.75 -21.50 -38.18
CA PRO A 85 -25.67 -21.08 -39.25
C PRO A 85 -26.11 -19.60 -39.11
N ARG A 86 -26.27 -18.90 -40.24
CA ARG A 86 -26.43 -17.43 -40.39
C ARG A 86 -27.70 -16.76 -39.80
N ARG A 87 -28.63 -17.48 -39.16
CA ARG A 87 -30.03 -16.98 -38.98
C ARG A 87 -30.38 -16.25 -37.66
N PHE A 88 -29.46 -16.08 -36.71
CA PHE A 88 -29.81 -15.59 -35.35
C PHE A 88 -29.32 -14.17 -34.96
N GLY A 89 -29.03 -13.30 -35.94
CA GLY A 89 -28.23 -12.07 -35.70
C GLY A 89 -28.96 -10.73 -35.56
N ALA A 90 -30.30 -10.65 -35.65
CA ALA A 90 -30.98 -9.35 -35.75
C ALA A 90 -31.46 -8.76 -34.41
N ALA A 91 -31.72 -9.58 -33.38
CA ALA A 91 -32.33 -9.12 -32.13
C ALA A 91 -31.33 -8.49 -31.12
N LEU A 92 -30.04 -8.84 -31.20
CA LEU A 92 -29.03 -8.43 -30.21
C LEU A 92 -28.44 -7.03 -30.44
N LEU A 93 -28.73 -6.43 -31.59
CA LEU A 93 -28.12 -5.18 -32.09
C LEU A 93 -28.82 -3.92 -31.58
N PHE A 94 -30.04 -4.06 -31.05
CA PHE A 94 -30.86 -2.94 -30.53
C PHE A 94 -30.76 -2.73 -29.02
N THR A 95 -30.01 -3.57 -28.30
CA THR A 95 -29.97 -3.54 -26.82
C THR A 95 -28.68 -2.95 -26.25
N VAL A 96 -27.66 -2.68 -27.07
CA VAL A 96 -26.33 -2.22 -26.59
C VAL A 96 -26.38 -0.89 -25.80
N PRO A 97 -27.17 0.13 -26.19
CA PRO A 97 -27.33 1.35 -25.37
C PRO A 97 -28.11 1.12 -24.07
N TYR A 98 -29.02 0.13 -24.04
CA TYR A 98 -29.84 -0.23 -22.88
C TYR A 98 -29.10 -1.15 -21.89
N PHE A 99 -28.11 -1.92 -22.34
CA PHE A 99 -27.26 -2.76 -21.47
C PHE A 99 -26.34 -1.97 -20.53
N PHE A 100 -26.04 -0.71 -20.84
CA PHE A 100 -25.27 0.17 -19.95
C PHE A 100 -26.14 0.95 -18.94
N ALA A 101 -27.48 0.95 -19.11
CA ALA A 101 -28.40 1.64 -18.19
C ALA A 101 -28.34 1.11 -16.73
N PRO A 102 -28.21 -0.20 -16.47
CA PRO A 102 -27.99 -0.71 -15.11
C PRO A 102 -26.65 -0.26 -14.50
N LEU A 103 -25.61 -0.13 -15.33
CA LEU A 103 -24.28 0.39 -14.93
C LEU A 103 -24.34 1.89 -14.58
N PHE A 104 -25.12 2.68 -15.32
CA PHE A 104 -25.38 4.10 -15.00
C PHE A 104 -26.30 4.27 -13.77
N TYR A 105 -27.24 3.34 -13.56
CA TYR A 105 -28.08 3.30 -12.36
C TYR A 105 -27.27 3.00 -11.10
N LEU A 106 -26.41 1.97 -11.14
CA LEU A 106 -25.54 1.56 -10.03
C LEU A 106 -24.51 2.63 -9.61
N THR A 107 -24.13 3.53 -10.52
CA THR A 107 -23.06 4.53 -10.28
C THR A 107 -23.56 5.93 -9.92
N THR A 108 -24.79 6.29 -10.30
CA THR A 108 -25.30 7.67 -10.12
C THR A 108 -26.52 7.78 -9.21
N GLY A 109 -27.25 6.68 -8.96
CA GLY A 109 -28.46 6.66 -8.12
C GLY A 109 -29.62 7.53 -8.62
N LYS A 110 -29.53 8.10 -9.83
CA LYS A 110 -30.50 9.10 -10.34
C LYS A 110 -31.03 8.71 -11.72
N VAL A 111 -32.30 8.31 -11.75
CA VAL A 111 -33.04 7.80 -12.92
C VAL A 111 -33.05 8.77 -14.11
N GLY A 112 -33.03 10.08 -13.87
CA GLY A 112 -33.16 11.09 -14.94
C GLY A 112 -32.03 11.13 -15.97
N TRP A 113 -30.80 10.75 -15.60
CA TRP A 113 -29.64 10.83 -16.49
C TRP A 113 -29.54 9.66 -17.48
N ILE A 114 -30.13 8.51 -17.12
CA ILE A 114 -30.17 7.28 -17.92
C ILE A 114 -30.90 7.51 -19.25
N LEU A 115 -31.90 8.39 -19.24
CA LEU A 115 -32.75 8.69 -20.39
C LEU A 115 -32.25 9.89 -21.20
N LEU A 116 -31.72 10.92 -20.53
CA LEU A 116 -31.37 12.19 -21.16
C LEU A 116 -29.97 12.21 -21.80
N LEU A 117 -28.96 11.57 -21.20
CA LEU A 117 -27.59 11.70 -21.66
C LEU A 117 -27.31 11.00 -23.01
N PRO A 118 -27.77 9.76 -23.25
CA PRO A 118 -27.60 9.10 -24.54
C PRO A 118 -28.35 9.84 -25.66
N VAL A 119 -29.53 10.39 -25.34
CA VAL A 119 -30.35 11.20 -26.25
C VAL A 119 -29.68 12.56 -26.55
N ALA A 120 -29.11 13.22 -25.54
CA ALA A 120 -28.41 14.48 -25.72
C ALA A 120 -27.12 14.31 -26.55
N LEU A 121 -26.30 13.29 -26.28
CA LEU A 121 -25.06 13.02 -27.03
C LEU A 121 -25.34 12.62 -28.49
N SER A 122 -26.39 11.84 -28.73
CA SER A 122 -26.79 11.42 -30.08
C SER A 122 -27.39 12.54 -30.91
N TYR A 123 -28.01 13.56 -30.28
CA TYR A 123 -28.62 14.68 -30.99
C TYR A 123 -27.69 15.91 -31.10
N ALA A 124 -26.95 16.25 -30.04
CA ALA A 124 -26.08 17.43 -29.99
C ALA A 124 -24.73 17.20 -30.70
N GLY A 125 -24.14 16.00 -30.59
CA GLY A 125 -22.84 15.69 -31.17
C GLY A 125 -22.78 15.90 -32.69
N PRO A 126 -23.69 15.30 -33.48
CA PRO A 126 -23.74 15.48 -34.92
C PRO A 126 -24.03 16.93 -35.36
N ARG A 127 -24.88 17.65 -34.63
CA ARG A 127 -25.21 19.06 -34.92
C ARG A 127 -24.03 20.00 -34.62
N LEU A 128 -23.31 19.77 -33.53
CA LEU A 128 -22.11 20.51 -33.20
C LEU A 128 -21.01 20.25 -34.24
N LEU A 129 -20.86 18.99 -34.68
CA LEU A 129 -19.91 18.63 -35.74
C LEU A 129 -20.27 19.33 -37.06
N ALA A 130 -21.55 19.30 -37.47
CA ALA A 130 -22.03 19.99 -38.65
C ALA A 130 -21.84 21.52 -38.55
N PHE A 131 -22.06 22.10 -37.37
CA PHE A 131 -21.82 23.53 -37.12
C PHE A 131 -20.33 23.90 -37.28
N VAL A 132 -19.42 23.08 -36.74
CA VAL A 132 -17.97 23.27 -36.88
C VAL A 132 -17.52 23.08 -38.34
N GLU A 133 -18.08 22.10 -39.06
CA GLU A 133 -17.74 21.83 -40.45
C GLU A 133 -18.26 22.92 -41.40
N THR A 134 -19.43 23.51 -41.13
CA THR A 134 -20.04 24.53 -42.01
C THR A 134 -19.40 25.91 -41.88
N ARG A 135 -18.80 26.26 -40.74
CA ARG A 135 -18.19 27.58 -40.51
C ARG A 135 -16.70 27.60 -40.85
N ARG A 136 -16.33 28.26 -41.96
CA ARG A 136 -14.95 28.34 -42.49
C ARG A 136 -13.91 28.78 -41.45
N TRP A 137 -14.21 29.81 -40.66
CA TRP A 137 -13.28 30.35 -39.66
C TRP A 137 -13.02 29.40 -38.47
N LEU A 138 -14.01 28.60 -38.05
CA LEU A 138 -13.81 27.52 -37.05
C LEU A 138 -12.96 26.39 -37.62
N ARG A 139 -13.15 26.05 -38.91
CA ARG A 139 -12.32 25.09 -39.62
C ARG A 139 -10.87 25.54 -39.73
N GLU A 140 -10.65 26.83 -39.95
CA GLU A 140 -9.31 27.46 -39.98
C GLU A 140 -8.64 27.39 -38.60
N LEU A 141 -9.38 27.61 -37.52
CA LEU A 141 -8.86 27.47 -36.15
C LEU A 141 -8.55 26.02 -35.76
N CYS A 142 -9.29 25.03 -36.28
CA CYS A 142 -9.03 23.61 -36.01
C CYS A 142 -7.92 22.98 -36.89
N ARG A 143 -7.13 23.79 -37.63
CA ARG A 143 -6.04 23.30 -38.50
C ARG A 143 -4.94 22.60 -37.69
N ARG A 144 -4.23 21.69 -38.36
CA ARG A 144 -3.14 20.92 -37.73
C ARG A 144 -2.02 21.82 -37.18
N GLU A 145 -1.76 22.95 -37.82
CA GLU A 145 -0.76 23.96 -37.43
C GLU A 145 -1.07 24.59 -36.07
N LEU A 146 -2.36 24.64 -35.68
CA LEU A 146 -2.81 25.26 -34.43
C LEU A 146 -2.89 24.29 -33.25
N ARG A 147 -2.66 23.00 -33.45
CA ARG A 147 -2.74 21.97 -32.40
C ARG A 147 -1.85 22.26 -31.19
N ALA A 148 -0.66 22.81 -31.40
CA ALA A 148 0.25 23.17 -30.31
C ALA A 148 -0.36 24.25 -29.40
N TYR A 149 -1.05 25.23 -29.97
CA TYR A 149 -1.70 26.31 -29.23
C TYR A 149 -3.00 25.84 -28.56
N HIS A 150 -3.74 24.90 -29.17
CA HIS A 150 -4.86 24.25 -28.47
C HIS A 150 -4.40 23.42 -27.26
N ALA A 151 -3.28 22.72 -27.38
CA ALA A 151 -2.68 22.02 -26.25
C ALA A 151 -2.24 23.00 -25.16
N LEU A 152 -1.72 24.16 -25.55
CA LEU A 152 -1.37 25.23 -24.62
C LEU A 152 -2.59 25.77 -23.86
N VAL A 153 -3.67 26.15 -24.57
CA VAL A 153 -4.94 26.60 -23.95
C VAL A 153 -5.54 25.53 -23.03
N LEU A 154 -5.47 24.25 -23.42
CA LEU A 154 -5.92 23.15 -22.57
C LEU A 154 -5.07 23.03 -21.30
N THR A 155 -3.74 23.18 -21.43
CA THR A 155 -2.79 23.12 -20.30
C THR A 155 -3.05 24.28 -19.34
N GLU A 156 -3.31 25.48 -19.86
CA GLU A 156 -3.69 26.66 -19.06
C GLU A 156 -5.01 26.46 -18.32
N GLY A 157 -6.04 25.98 -19.01
CA GLY A 157 -7.34 25.69 -18.40
C GLY A 157 -7.24 24.62 -17.30
N LEU A 158 -6.48 23.55 -17.54
CA LEU A 158 -6.20 22.51 -16.53
C LEU A 158 -5.39 23.07 -15.35
N SER A 159 -4.41 23.92 -15.62
CA SER A 159 -3.61 24.58 -14.58
C SER A 159 -4.47 25.48 -13.70
N TRP A 160 -5.45 26.18 -14.28
CA TRP A 160 -6.39 26.99 -13.52
C TRP A 160 -7.34 26.15 -12.67
N ILE A 161 -7.88 25.06 -13.22
CA ILE A 161 -8.72 24.12 -12.47
C ILE A 161 -7.94 23.55 -11.29
N LEU A 162 -6.71 23.08 -11.53
CA LEU A 162 -5.84 22.53 -10.50
C LEU A 162 -5.54 23.58 -9.42
N PHE A 163 -5.20 24.81 -9.81
CA PHE A 163 -5.03 25.94 -8.90
C PHE A 163 -6.28 26.19 -8.05
N ARG A 164 -7.48 26.17 -8.64
CA ARG A 164 -8.74 26.34 -7.89
C ARG A 164 -8.93 25.24 -6.85
N TYR A 165 -8.71 23.98 -7.22
CA TYR A 165 -8.84 22.87 -6.27
C TYR A 165 -7.81 22.98 -5.14
N LEU A 166 -6.57 23.31 -5.47
CA LEU A 166 -5.49 23.61 -4.53
C LEU A 166 -5.87 24.70 -3.53
N VAL A 167 -6.37 25.84 -4.02
CA VAL A 167 -6.68 27.01 -3.19
C VAL A 167 -7.96 26.82 -2.37
N THR A 168 -8.98 26.17 -2.93
CA THR A 168 -10.27 26.02 -2.23
C THR A 168 -10.28 24.85 -1.26
N GLY A 169 -9.30 23.94 -1.32
CA GLY A 169 -9.24 22.73 -0.51
C GLY A 169 -10.46 21.81 -0.70
N ARG A 170 -11.26 22.03 -1.75
CA ARG A 170 -12.46 21.24 -2.02
C ARG A 170 -12.08 19.97 -2.75
N ARG A 171 -12.73 18.87 -2.38
CA ARG A 171 -12.58 17.59 -3.08
C ARG A 171 -13.28 17.68 -4.43
N ILE A 172 -12.70 17.03 -5.44
CA ILE A 172 -13.48 16.45 -6.53
C ILE A 172 -14.30 15.32 -5.85
N ALA A 173 -15.62 15.42 -5.90
CA ALA A 173 -16.54 14.66 -5.06
C ALA A 173 -16.60 13.15 -5.42
N HIS A 174 -17.04 12.34 -4.45
CA HIS A 174 -17.14 10.86 -4.50
C HIS A 174 -17.87 10.34 -5.75
N ILE A 175 -17.74 9.02 -6.02
CA ILE A 175 -18.40 8.25 -7.09
C ILE A 175 -19.78 8.77 -7.55
N PRO A 176 -20.75 9.13 -6.66
CA PRO A 176 -22.09 9.58 -7.08
C PRO A 176 -22.12 10.92 -7.85
N THR A 177 -21.08 11.74 -7.72
CA THR A 177 -21.01 13.12 -8.24
C THR A 177 -19.93 13.34 -9.30
N LEU A 178 -19.07 12.36 -9.48
CA LEU A 178 -17.93 12.39 -10.39
C LEU A 178 -18.30 12.73 -11.84
N PHE A 179 -19.43 12.22 -12.30
CA PHE A 179 -19.93 12.52 -13.63
C PHE A 179 -20.21 14.03 -13.81
N LEU A 180 -20.85 14.66 -12.83
CA LEU A 180 -21.15 16.10 -12.85
C LEU A 180 -19.86 16.93 -12.86
N GLU A 181 -18.82 16.47 -12.16
CA GLU A 181 -17.54 17.16 -12.13
C GLU A 181 -16.73 16.94 -13.40
N THR A 182 -16.76 15.76 -14.01
CA THR A 182 -16.16 15.52 -15.32
C THR A 182 -16.81 16.41 -16.38
N VAL A 183 -18.14 16.50 -16.34
CA VAL A 183 -18.90 17.43 -17.18
C VAL A 183 -18.54 18.88 -16.87
N PHE A 184 -18.40 19.26 -15.59
CA PHE A 184 -17.96 20.58 -15.19
C PHE A 184 -16.56 20.92 -15.72
N VAL A 185 -15.57 20.02 -15.53
CA VAL A 185 -14.20 20.17 -16.04
C VAL A 185 -14.21 20.32 -17.55
N PHE A 186 -14.95 19.46 -18.26
CA PHE A 186 -15.07 19.53 -19.71
C PHE A 186 -15.69 20.87 -20.16
N LEU A 187 -16.81 21.28 -19.54
CA LEU A 187 -17.46 22.57 -19.84
C LEU A 187 -16.53 23.74 -19.53
N PHE A 188 -15.80 23.69 -18.42
CA PHE A 188 -14.83 24.72 -18.04
C PHE A 188 -13.71 24.85 -19.07
N LEU A 189 -13.11 23.73 -19.47
CA LEU A 189 -12.08 23.72 -20.51
C LEU A 189 -12.64 24.20 -21.86
N ALA A 190 -13.89 23.84 -22.18
CA ALA A 190 -14.58 24.34 -23.36
C ALA A 190 -14.80 25.87 -23.28
N PHE A 191 -15.14 26.43 -22.12
CA PHE A 191 -15.27 27.88 -21.95
C PHE A 191 -13.94 28.61 -22.16
N PHE A 192 -12.84 28.09 -21.62
CA PHE A 192 -11.49 28.63 -21.87
C PHE A 192 -11.17 28.64 -23.37
N TRP A 193 -11.48 27.53 -24.04
CA TRP A 193 -11.27 27.38 -25.47
C TRP A 193 -12.13 28.34 -26.29
N VAL A 194 -13.42 28.46 -25.97
CA VAL A 194 -14.36 29.40 -26.61
C VAL A 194 -13.94 30.84 -26.37
N ALA A 195 -13.49 31.20 -25.17
CA ALA A 195 -13.02 32.54 -24.86
C ALA A 195 -11.80 32.92 -25.71
N ALA A 196 -10.79 32.05 -25.80
CA ALA A 196 -9.61 32.29 -26.63
C ALA A 196 -9.98 32.48 -28.12
N VAL A 197 -10.91 31.64 -28.61
CA VAL A 197 -11.43 31.72 -29.97
C VAL A 197 -12.24 33.00 -30.21
N LEU A 198 -13.06 33.42 -29.25
CA LEU A 198 -13.88 34.63 -29.33
C LEU A 198 -13.01 35.89 -29.31
N ILE A 199 -12.00 35.96 -28.44
CA ILE A 199 -11.03 37.06 -28.39
C ILE A 199 -10.34 37.21 -29.75
N ALA A 200 -9.85 36.10 -30.32
CA ALA A 200 -9.22 36.11 -31.64
C ALA A 200 -10.17 36.66 -32.71
N ARG A 201 -11.46 36.29 -32.65
CA ARG A 201 -12.49 36.75 -33.59
C ARG A 201 -12.82 38.23 -33.43
N ILE A 202 -12.95 38.72 -32.19
CA ILE A 202 -13.21 40.14 -31.91
C ILE A 202 -12.06 40.99 -32.44
N VAL A 203 -10.80 40.61 -32.17
CA VAL A 203 -9.63 41.35 -32.65
C VAL A 203 -9.54 41.37 -34.18
N TYR A 204 -9.91 40.27 -34.86
CA TYR A 204 -10.03 40.26 -36.31
C TYR A 204 -11.07 41.27 -36.81
N LEU A 205 -12.24 41.32 -36.19
CA LEU A 205 -13.32 42.23 -36.59
C LEU A 205 -12.98 43.70 -36.30
N THR A 206 -12.29 43.98 -35.20
CA THR A 206 -11.98 45.35 -34.76
C THR A 206 -10.71 45.91 -35.39
N PHE A 207 -9.69 45.07 -35.59
CA PHE A 207 -8.34 45.51 -35.99
C PHE A 207 -7.83 44.88 -37.29
N GLY A 208 -8.62 44.03 -37.96
CA GLY A 208 -8.25 43.41 -39.23
C GLY A 208 -7.11 42.38 -39.16
N GLN A 209 -6.64 42.00 -37.96
CA GLN A 209 -5.58 41.00 -37.81
C GLN A 209 -6.10 39.58 -38.00
N GLN A 210 -5.33 38.72 -38.69
CA GLN A 210 -5.76 37.34 -38.92
C GLN A 210 -6.03 36.60 -37.61
N THR A 211 -7.19 35.94 -37.53
CA THR A 211 -7.64 35.17 -36.35
C THR A 211 -6.62 34.14 -35.89
N GLU A 212 -5.85 33.56 -36.82
CA GLU A 212 -4.81 32.59 -36.51
C GLU A 212 -3.68 33.22 -35.70
N ASP A 213 -3.10 34.33 -36.15
CA ASP A 213 -1.99 34.99 -35.47
C ASP A 213 -2.41 35.55 -34.10
N VAL A 214 -3.63 36.07 -34.00
CA VAL A 214 -4.18 36.52 -32.72
C VAL A 214 -4.38 35.34 -31.78
N PHE A 215 -4.95 34.22 -32.24
CA PHE A 215 -5.12 33.02 -31.40
C PHE A 215 -3.77 32.49 -30.89
N ARG A 216 -2.74 32.48 -31.75
CA ARG A 216 -1.36 32.10 -31.37
C ARG A 216 -0.79 33.02 -30.29
N ARG A 217 -0.99 34.34 -30.41
CA ARG A 217 -0.54 35.34 -29.42
C ARG A 217 -1.31 35.25 -28.11
N VAL A 218 -2.64 35.06 -28.16
CA VAL A 218 -3.49 34.90 -26.97
C VAL A 218 -3.09 33.63 -26.20
N ALA A 219 -2.95 32.50 -26.89
CA ALA A 219 -2.49 31.26 -26.28
C ALA A 219 -1.06 31.43 -25.71
N ALA A 220 -0.11 31.98 -26.45
CA ALA A 220 1.25 32.16 -25.95
C ALA A 220 1.36 33.19 -24.81
N GLY A 221 0.52 34.22 -24.81
CA GLY A 221 0.47 35.26 -23.78
C GLY A 221 -0.14 34.78 -22.46
N ALA A 222 -1.00 33.76 -22.51
CA ALA A 222 -1.59 33.14 -21.33
C ALA A 222 -0.67 32.09 -20.67
N LEU A 223 0.51 31.82 -21.25
CA LEU A 223 1.49 30.84 -20.77
C LEU A 223 1.84 30.96 -19.27
N PRO A 224 1.96 32.16 -18.67
CA PRO A 224 2.25 32.24 -17.24
C PRO A 224 1.13 31.73 -16.33
N LEU A 225 -0.11 31.55 -16.82
CA LEU A 225 -1.17 30.85 -16.08
C LEU A 225 -0.81 29.40 -15.77
N VAL A 226 0.08 28.79 -16.57
CA VAL A 226 0.56 27.43 -16.32
C VAL A 226 1.43 27.35 -15.05
N LEU A 227 1.98 28.48 -14.62
CA LEU A 227 2.73 28.56 -13.36
C LEU A 227 1.80 28.67 -12.14
N LEU A 228 0.49 28.81 -12.30
CA LEU A 228 -0.42 28.98 -11.16
C LEU A 228 -0.44 27.80 -10.19
N PRO A 229 -0.50 26.53 -10.64
CA PRO A 229 -0.35 25.40 -9.73
C PRO A 229 0.98 25.42 -8.99
N LEU A 230 2.08 25.74 -9.67
CA LEU A 230 3.39 25.89 -9.05
C LEU A 230 3.38 27.02 -8.02
N ALA A 231 2.78 28.15 -8.36
CA ALA A 231 2.59 29.28 -7.48
C ALA A 231 1.70 28.88 -6.28
N ALA A 232 0.67 28.07 -6.44
CA ALA A 232 -0.05 27.52 -5.27
C ALA A 232 0.84 26.58 -4.46
N VAL A 233 1.54 25.63 -5.06
CA VAL A 233 2.41 24.70 -4.31
C VAL A 233 3.53 25.43 -3.56
N ILE A 234 4.12 26.48 -4.14
CA ILE A 234 5.16 27.31 -3.52
C ILE A 234 4.58 28.35 -2.55
N LEU A 235 3.47 29.01 -2.91
CA LEU A 235 2.89 30.17 -2.21
C LEU A 235 1.72 29.81 -1.28
N VAL A 236 1.35 28.54 -1.13
CA VAL A 236 0.43 28.06 -0.07
C VAL A 236 1.12 27.99 1.30
N PRO A 237 1.91 29.02 1.66
CA PRO A 237 1.76 29.54 3.01
C PRO A 237 1.11 30.94 3.10
N PHE A 238 0.68 31.57 2.00
CA PHE A 238 0.07 32.90 2.08
C PHE A 238 -1.45 32.84 2.35
N PRO A 239 -1.96 33.62 3.33
CA PRO A 239 -3.40 33.76 3.61
C PRO A 239 -4.18 34.46 2.48
N TYR A 240 -3.53 34.86 1.38
CA TYR A 240 -4.11 35.64 0.29
C TYR A 240 -3.86 35.01 -1.09
N PRO A 241 -4.45 33.84 -1.42
CA PRO A 241 -4.33 33.21 -2.75
C PRO A 241 -4.78 34.11 -3.91
N ARG A 242 -5.57 35.15 -3.62
CA ARG A 242 -5.95 36.20 -4.57
C ARG A 242 -4.73 36.98 -5.09
N ILE A 243 -3.69 37.17 -4.28
CA ILE A 243 -2.47 37.90 -4.67
C ILE A 243 -1.67 37.08 -5.69
N ALA A 244 -1.52 35.76 -5.47
CA ALA A 244 -0.84 34.88 -6.43
C ALA A 244 -1.53 34.87 -7.80
N VAL A 245 -2.88 34.89 -7.82
CA VAL A 245 -3.68 35.05 -9.04
C VAL A 245 -3.40 36.38 -9.72
N ILE A 246 -3.43 37.49 -8.97
CA ILE A 246 -3.19 38.83 -9.51
C ILE A 246 -1.79 38.92 -10.10
N VAL A 247 -0.76 38.42 -9.40
CA VAL A 247 0.63 38.40 -9.89
C VAL A 247 0.75 37.58 -11.17
N ALA A 248 0.17 36.37 -11.22
CA ALA A 248 0.20 35.55 -12.42
C ALA A 248 -0.53 36.20 -13.60
N LEU A 249 -1.67 36.85 -13.37
CA LEU A 249 -2.40 37.60 -14.40
C LEU A 249 -1.60 38.80 -14.91
N LEU A 250 -0.92 39.54 -14.02
CA LEU A 250 -0.06 40.66 -14.38
C LEU A 250 1.18 40.19 -15.17
N VAL A 251 1.79 39.08 -14.78
CA VAL A 251 2.91 38.47 -15.53
C VAL A 251 2.45 37.96 -16.89
N SER A 252 1.30 37.28 -16.98
CA SER A 252 0.68 36.89 -18.26
C SER A 252 0.43 38.09 -19.17
N ALA A 253 -0.16 39.16 -18.62
CA ALA A 253 -0.37 40.39 -19.38
C ALA A 253 0.96 40.99 -19.87
N LEU A 254 1.98 41.05 -19.01
CA LEU A 254 3.31 41.59 -19.38
C LEU A 254 4.01 40.74 -20.44
N VAL A 255 3.96 39.41 -20.33
CA VAL A 255 4.53 38.48 -21.31
C VAL A 255 3.78 38.57 -22.64
N ALA A 256 2.45 38.61 -22.62
CA ALA A 256 1.61 38.81 -23.80
C ALA A 256 1.95 40.13 -24.52
N LEU A 257 2.17 41.22 -23.77
CA LEU A 257 2.55 42.53 -24.28
C LEU A 257 3.97 42.57 -24.87
N ARG A 258 4.92 41.77 -24.32
CA ARG A 258 6.30 41.71 -24.80
C ARG A 258 6.54 40.73 -25.95
N LEU A 259 5.68 39.73 -26.13
CA LEU A 259 5.75 38.80 -27.26
C LEU A 259 5.34 39.48 -28.58
N ARG A 260 6.29 40.19 -29.21
CA ARG A 260 6.08 40.82 -30.54
C ARG A 260 5.77 39.77 -31.62
N ASN A 261 6.32 38.57 -31.49
CA ASN A 261 6.10 37.43 -32.38
C ASN A 261 5.63 36.20 -31.59
N PRO A 262 4.65 35.43 -32.09
CA PRO A 262 4.23 34.18 -31.46
C PRO A 262 5.36 33.14 -31.51
N LEU A 263 5.43 32.28 -30.49
CA LEU A 263 6.34 31.14 -30.47
C LEU A 263 6.09 30.27 -31.71
N ALA A 264 7.14 29.79 -32.39
CA ALA A 264 6.94 28.85 -33.48
C ALA A 264 6.18 27.60 -32.97
N PRO A 265 5.25 27.00 -33.75
CA PRO A 265 4.42 25.89 -33.29
C PRO A 265 5.21 24.69 -32.74
N ARG A 266 6.38 24.41 -33.34
CA ARG A 266 7.30 23.36 -32.88
C ARG A 266 7.93 23.70 -31.54
N THR A 267 8.33 24.96 -31.33
CA THR A 267 8.89 25.44 -30.06
C THR A 267 7.84 25.41 -28.96
N ALA A 268 6.62 25.86 -29.24
CA ALA A 268 5.50 25.78 -28.30
C ALA A 268 5.20 24.33 -27.91
N TRP A 269 5.12 23.43 -28.89
CA TRP A 269 4.92 22.01 -28.61
C TRP A 269 6.08 21.41 -27.80
N ALA A 270 7.33 21.69 -28.16
CA ALA A 270 8.51 21.18 -27.47
C ALA A 270 8.60 21.68 -26.02
N LEU A 271 8.32 22.97 -25.80
CA LEU A 271 8.27 23.57 -24.47
C LEU A 271 7.20 22.89 -23.60
N CYS A 272 5.99 22.72 -24.14
CA CYS A 272 4.93 22.01 -23.44
C CYS A 272 5.29 20.53 -23.17
N ALA A 273 5.84 19.84 -24.18
CA ALA A 273 6.08 18.40 -24.13
C ALA A 273 7.26 18.02 -23.22
N TYR A 274 8.29 18.85 -23.15
CA TYR A 274 9.57 18.48 -22.56
C TYR A 274 9.98 19.31 -21.35
N ALA A 275 9.29 20.43 -21.06
CA ALA A 275 9.57 21.25 -19.88
C ALA A 275 8.32 21.43 -19.01
N ILE A 276 7.25 21.99 -19.57
CA ILE A 276 6.10 22.46 -18.76
C ILE A 276 5.30 21.30 -18.18
N VAL A 277 4.78 20.39 -19.03
CA VAL A 277 3.98 19.26 -18.54
C VAL A 277 4.80 18.32 -17.64
N PRO A 278 6.04 17.93 -18.01
CA PRO A 278 6.93 17.21 -17.09
C PRO A 278 7.13 17.93 -15.76
N GLY A 279 7.36 19.25 -15.78
CA GLY A 279 7.54 20.04 -14.55
C GLY A 279 6.30 20.01 -13.67
N LEU A 280 5.10 20.19 -14.25
CA LEU A 280 3.84 20.09 -13.52
C LEU A 280 3.62 18.69 -12.94
N LEU A 281 3.86 17.64 -13.72
CA LEU A 281 3.74 16.26 -13.27
C LEU A 281 4.71 15.96 -12.12
N TYR A 282 5.96 16.41 -12.25
CA TYR A 282 6.95 16.29 -11.19
C TYR A 282 6.47 16.98 -9.90
N LEU A 283 5.93 18.19 -9.97
CA LEU A 283 5.48 18.93 -8.78
C LEU A 283 4.27 18.28 -8.11
N ILE A 284 3.30 17.81 -8.91
CA ILE A 284 2.13 17.09 -8.41
C ILE A 284 2.59 15.80 -7.72
N SER A 285 3.48 15.04 -8.38
CA SER A 285 3.99 13.80 -7.81
C SER A 285 4.86 14.04 -6.59
N TYR A 286 5.73 15.05 -6.60
CA TYR A 286 6.53 15.45 -5.45
C TYR A 286 5.66 15.71 -4.23
N ALA A 287 4.64 16.56 -4.37
CA ALA A 287 3.80 16.92 -3.24
C ALA A 287 2.91 15.75 -2.78
N SER A 288 2.46 14.88 -3.69
CA SER A 288 1.75 13.66 -3.31
C SER A 288 2.65 12.65 -2.59
N THR A 289 3.86 12.36 -3.11
CA THR A 289 4.82 11.47 -2.43
C THR A 289 5.25 12.04 -1.08
N ALA A 290 5.47 13.35 -1.01
CA ALA A 290 5.82 14.04 0.22
C ALA A 290 4.72 13.91 1.26
N GLN A 291 3.46 14.08 0.86
CA GLN A 291 2.32 13.84 1.70
C GLN A 291 2.25 12.38 2.16
N LEU A 292 2.38 11.38 1.28
CA LEU A 292 2.33 9.98 1.70
C LEU A 292 3.44 9.60 2.71
N SER A 293 4.47 10.43 2.82
CA SER A 293 5.56 10.30 3.80
C SER A 293 5.32 11.11 5.09
N GLN A 294 4.07 11.43 5.47
CA GLN A 294 3.75 12.23 6.67
C GLN A 294 4.17 11.56 7.99
N TRP A 295 3.92 10.25 8.11
CA TRP A 295 4.27 9.48 9.29
C TRP A 295 5.28 8.41 8.90
N ILE A 296 6.14 8.09 9.85
CA ILE A 296 7.21 7.12 9.63
C ILE A 296 6.66 5.76 9.99
N ASP A 297 6.51 4.92 8.98
CA ASP A 297 6.36 3.50 9.21
C ASP A 297 7.72 2.94 9.71
N LEU A 298 7.81 2.60 10.99
CA LEU A 298 9.04 2.10 11.61
C LEU A 298 9.51 0.76 11.03
N PHE A 299 8.63 0.02 10.35
CA PHE A 299 8.93 -1.18 9.58
C PHE A 299 9.45 -0.79 8.19
N HIS A 300 8.58 -0.24 7.31
CA HIS A 300 8.92 -0.04 5.90
C HIS A 300 9.99 1.05 5.69
N ARG A 301 9.93 2.17 6.43
CA ARG A 301 11.02 3.16 6.38
C ARG A 301 12.26 2.67 7.10
N GLY A 302 12.08 1.81 8.10
CA GLY A 302 13.17 1.13 8.79
C GLY A 302 14.04 0.29 7.86
N GLU A 303 13.49 -0.28 6.78
CA GLU A 303 14.24 -1.04 5.75
C GLU A 303 15.32 -0.20 5.08
N SER A 304 15.12 1.11 4.99
CA SER A 304 16.13 2.05 4.48
C SER A 304 16.97 2.65 5.61
N LEU A 305 16.35 3.14 6.68
CA LEU A 305 17.01 3.87 7.77
C LEU A 305 17.93 2.99 8.62
N GLY A 306 17.53 1.73 8.87
CA GLY A 306 18.32 0.77 9.63
C GLY A 306 19.67 0.49 8.94
N PRO A 307 19.65 -0.04 7.70
CA PRO A 307 20.85 -0.18 6.86
C PRO A 307 21.65 1.11 6.67
N ALA A 308 21.00 2.25 6.41
CA ALA A 308 21.70 3.53 6.28
C ALA A 308 22.51 3.88 7.54
N SER A 309 21.93 3.65 8.73
CA SER A 309 22.60 3.80 10.02
C SER A 309 23.85 2.90 10.10
N ASP A 310 23.78 1.68 9.61
CA ASP A 310 24.89 0.73 9.59
C ASP A 310 25.98 1.12 8.58
N TYR A 311 25.62 1.57 7.38
CA TYR A 311 26.60 2.03 6.38
C TYR A 311 27.35 3.28 6.83
N LEU A 312 26.68 4.22 7.52
CA LEU A 312 27.32 5.37 8.17
C LEU A 312 28.33 4.97 9.25
N ARG A 313 28.30 3.72 9.72
CA ARG A 313 29.30 3.13 10.65
C ARG A 313 30.36 2.29 9.94
N GLY A 314 30.39 2.32 8.61
CA GLY A 314 31.37 1.62 7.80
C GLY A 314 31.03 0.16 7.49
N LYS A 315 29.82 -0.32 7.82
CA LYS A 315 29.36 -1.63 7.34
C LYS A 315 29.27 -1.64 5.82
N VAL A 316 29.47 -2.80 5.21
CA VAL A 316 29.47 -2.97 3.76
C VAL A 316 28.20 -3.71 3.28
N PRO A 317 27.53 -3.24 2.22
CA PRO A 317 26.36 -3.91 1.63
C PRO A 317 26.64 -5.37 1.26
N PHE A 318 25.62 -6.23 1.39
CA PHE A 318 25.62 -7.68 1.19
C PHE A 318 26.49 -8.51 2.15
N ARG A 319 27.65 -7.99 2.56
CA ARG A 319 28.55 -8.65 3.51
C ARG A 319 28.11 -8.45 4.96
N ASP A 320 27.98 -7.20 5.37
CA ASP A 320 27.69 -6.82 6.76
C ASP A 320 26.24 -6.34 6.94
N VAL A 321 25.51 -6.13 5.84
CA VAL A 321 24.08 -5.81 5.78
C VAL A 321 23.45 -6.61 4.64
N PHE A 322 22.40 -7.38 4.91
CA PHE A 322 21.69 -8.16 3.90
C PHE A 322 20.71 -7.28 3.13
N ALA A 323 21.10 -6.78 1.96
CA ALA A 323 20.20 -6.00 1.10
C ALA A 323 19.25 -6.92 0.33
N LEU A 324 17.98 -6.95 0.75
CA LEU A 324 16.90 -7.77 0.18
C LEU A 324 16.43 -7.25 -1.17
N HIS A 325 16.22 -5.94 -1.29
CA HIS A 325 15.74 -5.32 -2.52
C HIS A 325 16.90 -4.96 -3.43
N GLY A 326 17.87 -4.22 -2.88
CA GLY A 326 19.01 -3.68 -3.58
C GLY A 326 19.70 -2.65 -2.70
N MET A 327 21.03 -2.58 -2.74
CA MET A 327 21.78 -1.78 -1.76
C MET A 327 21.39 -0.30 -1.71
N LEU A 328 20.97 0.30 -2.84
CA LEU A 328 20.61 1.71 -2.88
C LEU A 328 19.25 1.98 -2.23
N GLU A 329 18.30 1.06 -2.38
CA GLU A 329 16.99 1.16 -1.74
C GLU A 329 17.06 0.76 -0.27
N ASP A 330 17.84 -0.27 0.04
CA ASP A 330 18.14 -0.71 1.41
C ASP A 330 19.26 0.16 2.03
N GLY A 331 19.13 1.49 1.91
CA GLY A 331 19.81 2.49 2.73
C GLY A 331 21.18 3.01 2.28
N LEU A 332 21.84 2.47 1.24
CA LEU A 332 23.18 2.95 0.85
C LEU A 332 23.13 4.36 0.25
N LEU A 333 22.10 4.62 -0.57
CA LEU A 333 21.91 5.96 -1.13
C LEU A 333 21.57 6.97 -0.03
N ASP A 334 20.74 6.58 0.93
CA ASP A 334 20.45 7.40 2.11
C ASP A 334 21.71 7.71 2.91
N ALA A 335 22.59 6.71 3.14
CA ALA A 335 23.85 6.92 3.83
C ALA A 335 24.77 7.92 3.09
N TRP A 336 24.96 7.76 1.77
CA TRP A 336 25.74 8.72 0.98
C TRP A 336 25.16 10.14 1.02
N LEU A 337 23.83 10.28 0.93
CA LEU A 337 23.18 11.57 1.03
C LEU A 337 23.32 12.16 2.44
N MET A 338 23.25 11.34 3.49
CA MET A 338 23.45 11.79 4.88
C MET A 338 24.90 12.19 5.18
N GLU A 339 25.90 11.60 4.50
CA GLU A 339 27.28 12.08 4.57
C GLU A 339 27.43 13.48 3.97
N LEU A 340 26.66 13.80 2.92
CA LEU A 340 26.71 15.09 2.23
C LEU A 340 25.86 16.17 2.92
N PHE A 341 24.65 15.84 3.37
CA PHE A 341 23.65 16.79 3.86
C PHE A 341 23.38 16.69 5.37
N GLY A 342 24.07 15.78 6.06
CA GLY A 342 23.90 15.50 7.48
C GLY A 342 22.97 14.32 7.74
N ARG A 343 23.20 13.64 8.87
CA ARG A 343 22.39 12.50 9.32
C ARG A 343 21.02 12.96 9.81
N SER A 344 20.04 13.02 8.91
CA SER A 344 18.66 13.38 9.24
C SER A 344 17.64 12.50 8.53
N LEU A 345 16.46 12.37 9.15
CA LEU A 345 15.31 11.73 8.53
C LEU A 345 14.87 12.48 7.26
N ASP A 346 14.96 13.81 7.27
CA ASP A 346 14.53 14.66 6.16
C ASP A 346 15.29 14.32 4.88
N VAL A 347 16.56 13.95 4.98
CA VAL A 347 17.36 13.50 3.82
C VAL A 347 16.79 12.21 3.22
N ALA A 348 16.45 11.22 4.05
CA ALA A 348 15.87 9.95 3.57
C ALA A 348 14.47 10.16 2.96
N ILE A 349 13.65 11.02 3.56
CA ILE A 349 12.34 11.38 3.00
C ILE A 349 12.52 12.12 1.67
N ALA A 350 13.40 13.12 1.62
CA ALA A 350 13.67 13.89 0.42
C ALA A 350 14.15 13.01 -0.73
N ARG A 351 14.98 11.98 -0.47
CA ARG A 351 15.40 11.00 -1.48
C ARG A 351 14.19 10.37 -2.18
N SER A 352 13.32 9.68 -1.43
CA SER A 352 12.16 8.98 -2.02
C SER A 352 11.22 9.95 -2.71
N VAL A 353 11.00 11.15 -2.15
CA VAL A 353 10.12 12.16 -2.73
C VAL A 353 10.67 12.71 -4.06
N VAL A 354 11.95 13.08 -4.10
CA VAL A 354 12.59 13.65 -5.29
C VAL A 354 12.70 12.60 -6.40
N ILE A 355 13.16 11.39 -6.09
CA ILE A 355 13.33 10.34 -7.10
C ILE A 355 11.98 9.77 -7.53
N GLY A 356 11.07 9.49 -6.59
CA GLY A 356 9.73 8.98 -6.86
C GLY A 356 8.90 9.91 -7.75
N ALA A 357 9.07 11.23 -7.62
CA ALA A 357 8.38 12.22 -8.44
C ALA A 357 8.70 12.12 -9.95
N PHE A 358 9.83 11.51 -10.33
CA PHE A 358 10.16 11.28 -11.74
C PHE A 358 9.42 10.11 -12.38
N LEU A 359 8.69 9.28 -11.61
CA LEU A 359 7.90 8.19 -12.19
C LEU A 359 6.82 8.70 -13.14
N GLY A 360 6.00 9.66 -12.68
CA GLY A 360 4.96 10.28 -13.51
C GLY A 360 5.53 10.95 -14.76
N VAL A 361 6.69 11.59 -14.62
CA VAL A 361 7.45 12.17 -15.74
C VAL A 361 7.90 11.10 -16.73
N SER A 362 8.38 9.95 -16.26
CA SER A 362 8.85 8.86 -17.13
C SER A 362 7.70 8.20 -17.89
N ILE A 363 6.54 8.04 -17.25
CA ILE A 363 5.32 7.55 -17.92
C ILE A 363 4.85 8.56 -18.98
N TRP A 364 4.95 9.86 -18.69
CA TRP A 364 4.68 10.92 -19.65
C TRP A 364 5.59 10.82 -20.88
N PHE A 365 6.91 10.70 -20.67
CA PHE A 365 7.86 10.54 -21.76
C PHE A 365 7.59 9.27 -22.56
N LEU A 366 7.27 8.16 -21.91
CA LEU A 366 6.85 6.93 -22.59
C LEU A 366 5.64 7.20 -23.49
N GLY A 367 4.60 7.85 -22.97
CA GLY A 367 3.42 8.25 -23.74
C GLY A 367 3.76 9.14 -24.94
N ILE A 368 4.63 10.13 -24.77
CA ILE A 368 5.07 11.01 -25.86
C ILE A 368 5.81 10.23 -26.94
N VAL A 369 6.74 9.33 -26.57
CA VAL A 369 7.52 8.54 -27.52
C VAL A 369 6.65 7.48 -28.23
N VAL A 370 5.61 6.95 -27.59
CA VAL A 370 4.67 6.01 -28.22
C VAL A 370 3.70 6.75 -29.15
N PHE A 371 3.06 7.82 -28.67
CA PHE A 371 1.89 8.41 -29.33
C PHE A 371 2.17 9.69 -30.14
N GLU A 372 3.28 10.40 -29.88
CA GLU A 372 3.52 11.77 -30.37
C GLU A 372 2.34 12.71 -30.09
N SER A 373 1.62 12.49 -29.00
CA SER A 373 0.40 13.19 -28.63
C SER A 373 0.38 13.46 -27.14
N MET A 374 0.30 14.73 -26.77
CA MET A 374 0.22 15.17 -25.38
C MET A 374 -1.02 14.61 -24.69
N SER A 375 -2.18 14.60 -25.36
CA SER A 375 -3.42 14.10 -24.75
C SER A 375 -3.35 12.60 -24.44
N LEU A 376 -2.76 11.80 -25.33
CA LEU A 376 -2.60 10.36 -25.11
C LEU A 376 -1.50 10.06 -24.10
N ALA A 377 -0.46 10.90 -24.03
CA ALA A 377 0.55 10.82 -23.00
C ALA A 377 0.01 11.18 -21.61
N LEU A 378 -0.83 12.22 -21.49
CA LEU A 378 -1.53 12.56 -20.24
C LEU A 378 -2.44 11.42 -19.81
N LEU A 379 -3.18 10.82 -20.76
CA LEU A 379 -4.01 9.66 -20.48
C LEU A 379 -3.16 8.46 -20.02
N SER A 380 -1.96 8.29 -20.57
CA SER A 380 -1.03 7.24 -20.13
C SER A 380 -0.56 7.46 -18.70
N VAL A 381 -0.29 8.72 -18.30
CA VAL A 381 0.03 9.07 -16.91
C VAL A 381 -1.15 8.82 -15.98
N ALA A 382 -2.36 9.24 -16.37
CA ALA A 382 -3.57 9.02 -15.58
C ALA A 382 -3.86 7.52 -15.37
N MET A 383 -3.75 6.73 -16.44
CA MET A 383 -3.91 5.27 -16.37
C MET A 383 -2.75 4.59 -15.63
N GLY A 384 -1.54 5.16 -15.74
CA GLY A 384 -0.35 4.72 -15.00
C GLY A 384 -0.53 4.90 -13.50
N ALA A 385 -0.94 6.09 -13.05
CA ALA A 385 -1.17 6.43 -11.64
C ALA A 385 -2.21 5.54 -10.94
N TRP A 386 -3.10 4.87 -11.68
CA TRP A 386 -3.98 3.84 -11.13
C TRP A 386 -3.27 2.50 -10.90
N THR A 387 -2.42 2.13 -11.85
CA THR A 387 -1.77 0.81 -11.90
C THR A 387 -0.42 0.80 -11.17
N THR A 388 0.06 1.94 -10.71
CA THR A 388 1.32 2.05 -9.98
C THR A 388 1.22 3.12 -8.89
N ALA A 389 1.96 2.91 -7.80
CA ALA A 389 2.21 3.92 -6.79
C ALA A 389 3.55 4.61 -7.08
N GLU A 390 3.69 5.85 -6.59
CA GLU A 390 4.97 6.57 -6.66
C GLU A 390 6.04 5.79 -5.94
N ASN A 391 7.00 5.31 -6.72
CA ASN A 391 8.09 4.49 -6.24
C ASN A 391 9.34 4.80 -7.08
N ASP A 392 10.44 5.04 -6.38
CA ASP A 392 11.77 5.30 -6.90
C ASP A 392 12.34 4.11 -7.69
N ARG A 393 12.04 2.87 -7.29
CA ARG A 393 12.49 1.65 -7.98
C ARG A 393 11.88 1.54 -9.38
N THR A 394 10.58 1.83 -9.53
CA THR A 394 9.88 1.72 -10.84
C THR A 394 10.24 2.84 -11.81
N PHE A 395 10.68 4.00 -11.31
CA PHE A 395 11.15 5.12 -12.15
C PHE A 395 12.24 4.68 -13.14
N PHE A 396 13.30 4.03 -12.64
CA PHE A 396 14.42 3.61 -13.50
C PHE A 396 13.97 2.64 -14.59
N GLN A 397 13.07 1.72 -14.27
CA GLN A 397 12.52 0.76 -15.22
C GLN A 397 11.67 1.43 -16.30
N VAL A 398 10.78 2.36 -15.94
CA VAL A 398 9.96 3.09 -16.93
C VAL A 398 10.83 3.96 -17.83
N ALA A 399 11.82 4.66 -17.26
CA ALA A 399 12.77 5.46 -18.02
C ALA A 399 13.55 4.58 -19.02
N ALA A 400 14.03 3.41 -18.59
CA ALA A 400 14.69 2.45 -19.45
C ALA A 400 13.77 2.00 -20.61
N VAL A 401 12.50 1.66 -20.35
CA VAL A 401 11.53 1.24 -21.37
C VAL A 401 11.26 2.37 -22.38
N ALA A 402 11.02 3.58 -21.90
CA ALA A 402 10.75 4.75 -22.73
C ALA A 402 11.93 5.07 -23.67
N LEU A 403 13.14 5.07 -23.12
CA LEU A 403 14.38 5.30 -23.88
C LEU A 403 14.67 4.16 -24.86
N PHE A 404 14.38 2.91 -24.49
CA PHE A 404 14.56 1.76 -25.36
C PHE A 404 13.64 1.83 -26.57
N TRP A 405 12.35 2.11 -26.33
CA TRP A 405 11.39 2.30 -27.41
C TRP A 405 11.77 3.50 -28.29
N ASN A 406 12.23 4.60 -27.69
CA ASN A 406 12.75 5.74 -28.45
C ASN A 406 13.95 5.34 -29.32
N ALA A 407 14.87 4.52 -28.80
CA ALA A 407 16.03 4.04 -29.55
C ALA A 407 15.62 3.23 -30.78
N LEU A 408 14.73 2.25 -30.58
CA LEU A 408 14.16 1.44 -31.66
C LEU A 408 13.46 2.31 -32.70
N ARG A 409 12.60 3.24 -32.27
CA ARG A 409 11.81 4.07 -33.18
C ARG A 409 12.63 5.12 -33.93
N ARG A 410 13.51 5.86 -33.23
CA ARG A 410 14.25 7.03 -33.75
C ARG A 410 15.64 6.69 -34.28
N ARG A 411 16.03 5.41 -34.30
CA ARG A 411 17.38 4.97 -34.69
C ARG A 411 18.49 5.56 -33.81
N SER A 412 18.18 5.87 -32.55
CA SER A 412 19.10 6.55 -31.63
C SER A 412 19.91 5.54 -30.82
N ARG A 413 21.21 5.42 -31.12
CA ARG A 413 22.17 4.62 -30.35
C ARG A 413 22.33 5.17 -28.93
N ALA A 414 22.39 6.50 -28.80
CA ALA A 414 22.48 7.16 -27.50
C ALA A 414 21.28 6.81 -26.61
N SER A 415 20.06 6.78 -27.14
CA SER A 415 18.88 6.39 -26.36
C SER A 415 18.93 4.91 -25.94
N ALA A 416 19.50 4.01 -26.75
CA ALA A 416 19.72 2.62 -26.34
C ALA A 416 20.73 2.55 -25.19
N THR A 417 21.83 3.29 -25.28
CA THR A 417 22.84 3.35 -24.21
C THR A 417 22.28 3.96 -22.93
N PHE A 418 21.56 5.08 -22.98
CA PHE A 418 20.93 5.64 -21.78
C PHE A 418 19.86 4.71 -21.20
N SER A 419 19.06 4.05 -22.05
CA SER A 419 18.14 3.00 -21.60
C SER A 419 18.86 1.91 -20.81
N GLY A 420 20.01 1.47 -21.32
CA GLY A 420 20.88 0.52 -20.63
C GLY A 420 21.43 1.06 -19.31
N ILE A 421 21.87 2.33 -19.26
CA ILE A 421 22.36 2.95 -18.01
C ILE A 421 21.29 2.92 -16.92
N PHE A 422 20.04 3.29 -17.26
CA PHE A 422 18.92 3.20 -16.33
C PHE A 422 18.65 1.75 -15.89
N ALA A 423 18.72 0.79 -16.81
CA ALA A 423 18.56 -0.64 -16.47
C ALA A 423 19.70 -1.18 -15.59
N GLY A 424 20.95 -0.75 -15.83
CA GLY A 424 22.12 -1.12 -15.03
C GLY A 424 22.07 -0.52 -13.62
N ALA A 425 21.68 0.75 -13.49
CA ALA A 425 21.46 1.38 -12.19
C ALA A 425 20.29 0.73 -11.43
N ALA A 426 19.21 0.34 -12.14
CA ALA A 426 18.07 -0.32 -11.54
C ALA A 426 18.44 -1.62 -10.80
N ILE A 427 19.46 -2.37 -11.26
CA ILE A 427 19.95 -3.59 -10.57
C ILE A 427 20.36 -3.31 -9.12
N PHE A 428 20.87 -2.11 -8.83
CA PHE A 428 21.36 -1.75 -7.50
C PHE A 428 20.33 -1.02 -6.63
N PHE A 429 19.30 -0.42 -7.26
CA PHE A 429 18.09 0.00 -6.56
C PHE A 429 17.21 -1.19 -6.19
N SER A 430 17.00 -2.09 -7.14
CA SER A 430 16.21 -3.29 -6.96
C SER A 430 16.68 -4.35 -7.93
N TYR A 431 17.34 -5.37 -7.39
CA TYR A 431 17.95 -6.43 -8.17
C TYR A 431 16.95 -7.08 -9.14
N GLU A 432 15.78 -7.47 -8.65
CA GLU A 432 14.76 -8.13 -9.45
C GLU A 432 14.20 -7.21 -10.55
N ILE A 433 13.91 -5.94 -10.23
CA ILE A 433 13.42 -4.96 -11.20
C ILE A 433 14.48 -4.70 -12.27
N GLY A 434 15.75 -4.56 -11.88
CA GLY A 434 16.88 -4.40 -12.80
C GLY A 434 17.03 -5.59 -13.73
N VAL A 435 17.04 -6.82 -13.20
CA VAL A 435 17.12 -8.05 -14.01
C VAL A 435 15.93 -8.16 -14.97
N PHE A 436 14.71 -7.88 -14.51
CA PHE A 436 13.52 -7.88 -15.37
C PHE A 436 13.59 -6.81 -16.46
N THR A 437 14.19 -5.67 -16.18
CA THR A 437 14.40 -4.60 -17.17
C THR A 437 15.43 -5.00 -18.23
N VAL A 438 16.55 -5.62 -17.83
CA VAL A 438 17.56 -6.14 -18.77
C VAL A 438 16.96 -7.24 -19.64
N ALA A 439 16.27 -8.21 -19.03
CA ALA A 439 15.58 -9.29 -19.74
C ALA A 439 14.49 -8.75 -20.68
N GLY A 440 13.75 -7.73 -20.26
CA GLY A 440 12.75 -7.03 -21.07
C GLY A 440 13.34 -6.35 -22.30
N GLY A 441 14.47 -5.65 -22.16
CA GLY A 441 15.16 -5.01 -23.27
C GLY A 441 15.65 -6.02 -24.30
N LEU A 442 16.30 -7.09 -23.85
CA LEU A 442 16.79 -8.17 -24.71
C LEU A 442 15.64 -8.96 -25.37
N GLY A 443 14.60 -9.29 -24.61
CA GLY A 443 13.42 -9.98 -25.11
C GLY A 443 12.66 -9.14 -26.15
N ALA A 444 12.51 -7.83 -25.90
CA ALA A 444 11.88 -6.91 -26.85
C ALA A 444 12.70 -6.80 -28.14
N ALA A 445 14.04 -6.68 -28.06
CA ALA A 445 14.91 -6.70 -29.24
C ALA A 445 14.75 -8.00 -30.06
N LEU A 446 14.73 -9.16 -29.39
CA LEU A 446 14.57 -10.45 -30.03
C LEU A 446 13.21 -10.58 -30.74
N LEU A 447 12.12 -10.25 -30.05
CA LEU A 447 10.78 -10.38 -30.65
C LEU A 447 10.55 -9.36 -31.77
N VAL A 448 11.08 -8.14 -31.65
CA VAL A 448 11.05 -7.16 -32.75
C VAL A 448 11.87 -7.66 -33.93
N TRP A 449 13.03 -8.29 -33.70
CA TRP A 449 13.82 -8.90 -34.77
C TRP A 449 13.04 -10.01 -35.49
N ILE A 450 12.41 -10.94 -34.76
CA ILE A 450 11.57 -12.01 -35.34
C ILE A 450 10.40 -11.41 -36.12
N ALA A 451 9.73 -10.41 -35.57
CA ALA A 451 8.62 -9.73 -36.22
C ALA A 451 9.06 -8.98 -37.49
N SER A 452 10.24 -8.36 -37.48
CA SER A 452 10.81 -7.63 -38.62
C SER A 452 11.15 -8.52 -39.82
N LYS A 453 11.29 -9.84 -39.62
CA LYS A 453 11.45 -10.80 -40.73
C LYS A 453 10.17 -10.97 -41.54
N ARG A 454 9.01 -10.63 -40.99
CA ARG A 454 7.69 -10.80 -41.63
C ARG A 454 6.96 -9.50 -41.92
N ALA A 455 7.39 -8.39 -41.34
CA ALA A 455 6.80 -7.07 -41.53
C ALA A 455 7.92 -6.01 -41.65
N PRO A 456 7.74 -4.97 -42.48
CA PRO A 456 8.75 -3.95 -42.67
C PRO A 456 9.04 -3.21 -41.37
N TRP A 457 10.33 -3.16 -41.00
CA TRP A 457 10.83 -2.41 -39.85
C TRP A 457 11.80 -1.34 -40.30
N ASN A 458 11.43 -0.08 -40.05
CA ASN A 458 12.21 1.09 -40.45
C ASN A 458 12.97 1.71 -39.26
N GLY A 459 12.99 1.08 -38.09
CA GLY A 459 13.69 1.59 -36.90
C GLY A 459 15.15 1.18 -36.83
N LEU A 460 15.76 1.33 -35.64
CA LEU A 460 17.10 0.81 -35.37
C LEU A 460 17.08 -0.72 -35.53
N ALA A 461 18.10 -1.30 -36.16
CA ALA A 461 18.20 -2.76 -36.20
C ALA A 461 18.19 -3.31 -34.76
N PRO A 462 17.31 -4.29 -34.42
CA PRO A 462 17.11 -4.66 -33.02
C PRO A 462 18.36 -5.22 -32.33
N HIS A 463 19.23 -5.92 -33.06
CA HIS A 463 20.52 -6.38 -32.53
C HIS A 463 21.47 -5.22 -32.20
N VAL A 464 21.47 -4.15 -33.01
CA VAL A 464 22.24 -2.92 -32.70
C VAL A 464 21.68 -2.25 -31.45
N ALA A 465 20.35 -2.16 -31.33
CA ALA A 465 19.70 -1.64 -30.12
C ALA A 465 20.10 -2.46 -28.87
N ALA A 466 20.11 -3.79 -28.97
CA ALA A 466 20.53 -4.68 -27.89
C ALA A 466 22.01 -4.50 -27.51
N ILE A 467 22.93 -4.35 -28.47
CA ILE A 467 24.36 -4.12 -28.19
C ILE A 467 24.56 -2.80 -27.44
N PHE A 468 24.01 -1.69 -27.95
CA PHE A 468 24.15 -0.38 -27.29
C PHE A 468 23.42 -0.33 -25.94
N PHE A 469 22.31 -1.05 -25.80
CA PHE A 469 21.63 -1.25 -24.53
C PHE A 469 22.53 -1.99 -23.53
N MET A 470 23.14 -3.11 -23.91
CA MET A 470 24.05 -3.85 -23.02
C MET A 470 25.30 -3.05 -22.66
N LEU A 471 25.85 -2.28 -23.60
CA LEU A 471 26.92 -1.31 -23.28
C LEU A 471 26.45 -0.33 -22.19
N GLY A 472 25.23 0.19 -22.33
CA GLY A 472 24.61 1.03 -21.31
C GLY A 472 24.46 0.34 -19.96
N VAL A 473 24.01 -0.92 -19.93
CA VAL A 473 23.86 -1.72 -18.70
C VAL A 473 25.20 -1.83 -17.98
N VAL A 474 26.27 -2.15 -18.71
CA VAL A 474 27.63 -2.22 -18.17
C VAL A 474 28.06 -0.86 -17.60
N LEU A 475 27.85 0.22 -18.35
CA LEU A 475 28.20 1.58 -17.89
C LEU A 475 27.40 2.02 -16.66
N GLY A 476 26.11 1.71 -16.60
CA GLY A 476 25.25 2.03 -15.46
C GLY A 476 25.57 1.19 -14.21
N ALA A 477 25.99 -0.06 -14.40
CA ALA A 477 26.36 -0.96 -13.31
C ALA A 477 27.80 -0.74 -12.79
N ALA A 478 28.71 -0.27 -13.63
CA ALA A 478 30.14 -0.18 -13.33
C ALA A 478 30.47 0.59 -12.02
N PRO A 479 29.91 1.78 -11.72
CA PRO A 479 30.23 2.51 -10.49
C PRO A 479 29.95 1.69 -9.23
N PHE A 480 28.86 0.92 -9.24
CA PHE A 480 28.41 0.11 -8.11
C PHE A 480 29.23 -1.17 -7.96
N LEU A 481 29.56 -1.83 -9.08
CA LEU A 481 30.45 -3.00 -9.08
C LEU A 481 31.86 -2.63 -8.63
N ILE A 482 32.38 -1.49 -9.07
CA ILE A 482 33.68 -0.97 -8.62
C ILE A 482 33.64 -0.69 -7.12
N TYR A 483 32.58 -0.01 -6.64
CA TYR A 483 32.40 0.24 -5.21
C TYR A 483 32.38 -1.06 -4.38
N LEU A 484 31.62 -2.07 -4.81
CA LEU A 484 31.55 -3.37 -4.13
C LEU A 484 32.88 -4.12 -4.18
N ALA A 485 33.61 -4.06 -5.30
CA ALA A 485 34.94 -4.66 -5.45
C ALA A 485 35.95 -4.00 -4.51
N MET A 486 35.97 -2.65 -4.44
CA MET A 486 36.83 -1.89 -3.53
C MET A 486 36.55 -2.20 -2.06
N ARG A 487 35.32 -2.60 -1.72
CA ARG A 487 34.92 -2.97 -0.36
C ARG A 487 35.01 -4.48 -0.07
N GLY A 488 35.44 -5.30 -1.05
CA GLY A 488 35.53 -6.75 -0.92
C GLY A 488 34.16 -7.45 -0.75
N ALA A 489 33.09 -6.86 -1.28
CA ALA A 489 31.73 -7.38 -1.16
C ALA A 489 31.13 -7.91 -2.47
N LEU A 490 31.91 -7.92 -3.56
CA LEU A 490 31.44 -8.40 -4.85
C LEU A 490 30.95 -9.87 -4.80
N GLY A 491 31.69 -10.75 -4.10
CA GLY A 491 31.27 -12.14 -3.89
C GLY A 491 29.96 -12.26 -3.12
N ALA A 492 29.83 -11.50 -2.03
CA ALA A 492 28.62 -11.48 -1.21
C ALA A 492 27.40 -10.94 -1.98
N PHE A 493 27.60 -9.96 -2.88
CA PHE A 493 26.56 -9.49 -3.78
C PHE A 493 26.07 -10.60 -4.70
N PHE A 494 26.97 -11.32 -5.37
CA PHE A 494 26.57 -12.41 -6.27
C PHE A 494 25.87 -13.55 -5.52
N GLU A 495 26.40 -13.93 -4.36
CA GLU A 495 25.79 -14.95 -3.51
C GLU A 495 24.39 -14.54 -3.05
N ALA A 496 24.25 -13.35 -2.45
CA ALA A 496 22.96 -12.88 -1.94
C ALA A 496 21.92 -12.71 -3.06
N SER A 497 22.26 -11.98 -4.13
CA SER A 497 21.30 -11.61 -5.18
C SER A 497 20.95 -12.76 -6.12
N PHE A 498 21.89 -13.64 -6.47
CA PHE A 498 21.67 -14.66 -7.51
C PHE A 498 21.53 -16.08 -6.95
N VAL A 499 21.89 -16.32 -5.69
CA VAL A 499 21.79 -17.65 -5.06
C VAL A 499 20.80 -17.62 -3.90
N THR A 500 21.08 -16.81 -2.87
CA THR A 500 20.30 -16.83 -1.63
C THR A 500 18.88 -16.31 -1.84
N ILE A 501 18.70 -15.08 -2.34
CA ILE A 501 17.38 -14.45 -2.46
C ILE A 501 16.45 -15.31 -3.33
N PRO A 502 16.83 -15.75 -4.55
CA PRO A 502 15.98 -16.62 -5.36
C PRO A 502 15.61 -17.94 -4.68
N HIS A 503 16.46 -18.46 -3.80
CA HIS A 503 16.20 -19.70 -3.06
C HIS A 503 15.19 -19.52 -1.92
N ILE A 504 15.25 -18.40 -1.18
CA ILE A 504 14.46 -18.22 0.05
C ILE A 504 13.22 -17.32 -0.11
N ILE A 505 13.19 -16.43 -1.11
CA ILE A 505 12.19 -15.35 -1.17
C ILE A 505 10.76 -15.87 -1.21
N ASP A 506 10.52 -16.96 -1.94
CA ASP A 506 9.19 -17.54 -2.06
C ASP A 506 8.72 -18.23 -0.76
N ALA A 507 9.66 -18.68 0.08
CA ALA A 507 9.34 -19.26 1.38
C ALA A 507 9.07 -18.17 2.44
N VAL A 508 9.78 -17.03 2.36
CA VAL A 508 9.72 -15.95 3.36
C VAL A 508 8.61 -14.94 3.09
N TRP A 509 8.52 -14.45 1.84
CA TRP A 509 7.87 -13.18 1.49
C TRP A 509 6.69 -13.33 0.53
N SER A 510 6.46 -14.53 -0.02
CA SER A 510 5.36 -14.77 -0.95
C SER A 510 4.01 -14.93 -0.26
N LEU A 511 2.97 -14.60 -1.03
CA LEU A 511 1.57 -14.89 -0.72
C LEU A 511 0.96 -15.75 -1.84
N PRO A 512 0.00 -16.63 -1.53
CA PRO A 512 -0.68 -17.42 -2.56
C PRO A 512 -1.50 -16.54 -3.48
N PHE A 513 -1.59 -16.90 -4.76
CA PHE A 513 -2.55 -16.26 -5.64
C PHE A 513 -3.97 -16.52 -5.14
N PRO A 514 -4.84 -15.49 -5.05
CA PRO A 514 -6.16 -15.66 -4.45
C PRO A 514 -7.06 -16.56 -5.30
N ASP A 515 -7.94 -17.31 -4.63
CA ASP A 515 -8.99 -18.05 -5.30
C ASP A 515 -9.98 -17.07 -5.95
N LEU A 516 -9.95 -16.97 -7.28
CA LEU A 516 -10.87 -16.13 -8.06
C LEU A 516 -12.27 -16.73 -8.18
N VAL A 517 -12.45 -18.01 -7.85
CA VAL A 517 -13.70 -18.74 -8.07
C VAL A 517 -14.54 -18.79 -6.80
N SER A 518 -13.94 -18.71 -5.62
CA SER A 518 -14.66 -18.77 -4.33
C SER A 518 -15.75 -17.71 -4.21
N THR A 519 -15.50 -16.49 -4.69
CA THR A 519 -16.48 -15.38 -4.69
C THR A 519 -17.75 -15.73 -5.47
N PHE A 520 -17.63 -16.54 -6.54
CA PHE A 520 -18.75 -16.94 -7.39
C PHE A 520 -19.45 -18.24 -6.94
N ARG A 521 -18.88 -18.96 -5.96
CA ARG A 521 -19.46 -20.23 -5.47
C ARG A 521 -20.52 -20.04 -4.38
N VAL A 522 -20.49 -18.92 -3.67
CA VAL A 522 -21.36 -18.69 -2.50
C VAL A 522 -22.68 -18.05 -2.92
N ASP A 523 -22.64 -17.01 -3.76
CA ASP A 523 -23.85 -16.32 -4.23
C ASP A 523 -23.55 -15.56 -5.54
N LEU A 524 -24.01 -16.03 -6.70
CA LEU A 524 -23.77 -15.37 -7.99
C LEU A 524 -24.94 -14.44 -8.32
N ASN A 525 -24.79 -13.15 -8.04
CA ASN A 525 -25.76 -12.12 -8.38
C ASN A 525 -25.05 -10.85 -8.90
N LEU A 526 -25.83 -9.84 -9.31
CA LEU A 526 -25.27 -8.62 -9.90
C LEU A 526 -24.40 -7.84 -8.90
N HIS A 527 -24.72 -7.91 -7.60
CA HIS A 527 -23.92 -7.30 -6.54
C HIS A 527 -22.60 -8.02 -6.37
N THR A 528 -22.57 -9.36 -6.29
CA THR A 528 -21.31 -10.09 -6.17
C THR A 528 -20.43 -9.99 -7.42
N LEU A 529 -21.02 -9.82 -8.60
CA LEU A 529 -20.26 -9.51 -9.83
C LEU A 529 -19.69 -8.08 -9.79
N ALA A 530 -20.47 -7.10 -9.31
CA ALA A 530 -20.00 -5.73 -9.13
C ALA A 530 -18.89 -5.69 -8.07
N ASP A 531 -19.11 -6.31 -6.90
CA ASP A 531 -18.13 -6.44 -5.83
C ASP A 531 -16.87 -7.13 -6.31
N PHE A 532 -16.96 -8.16 -7.16
CA PHE A 532 -15.80 -8.79 -7.77
C PHE A 532 -15.00 -7.80 -8.62
N VAL A 533 -15.64 -7.03 -9.51
CA VAL A 533 -14.95 -6.05 -10.37
C VAL A 533 -14.40 -4.87 -9.56
N LEU A 534 -15.09 -4.50 -8.49
CA LEU A 534 -14.68 -3.46 -7.54
C LEU A 534 -13.69 -3.98 -6.49
N TRP A 535 -13.42 -5.29 -6.46
CA TRP A 535 -12.58 -5.90 -5.44
C TRP A 535 -11.11 -5.68 -5.72
N GLU A 536 -10.35 -5.53 -4.64
CA GLU A 536 -8.89 -5.45 -4.67
C GLU A 536 -8.25 -6.59 -5.48
N LYS A 537 -8.84 -7.80 -5.43
CA LYS A 537 -8.33 -8.98 -6.12
C LYS A 537 -8.54 -8.97 -7.64
N PHE A 538 -9.51 -8.20 -8.15
CA PHE A 538 -9.67 -8.08 -9.61
C PHE A 538 -8.47 -7.38 -10.24
N HIS A 539 -7.80 -6.47 -9.51
CA HIS A 539 -6.56 -5.86 -9.98
C HIS A 539 -5.56 -6.93 -10.40
N LEU A 540 -5.36 -7.98 -9.58
CA LEU A 540 -4.41 -9.07 -9.87
C LEU A 540 -4.70 -9.80 -11.20
N VAL A 541 -5.92 -9.65 -11.75
CA VAL A 541 -6.35 -10.20 -13.03
C VAL A 541 -6.21 -9.19 -14.17
N VAL A 542 -6.36 -7.89 -13.92
CA VAL A 542 -6.31 -6.84 -14.96
C VAL A 542 -4.98 -6.83 -15.71
N SER A 543 -3.86 -6.95 -14.99
CA SER A 543 -2.53 -6.97 -15.61
C SER A 543 -2.33 -8.17 -16.55
N PRO A 544 -2.51 -9.43 -16.11
CA PRO A 544 -2.38 -10.58 -17.00
C PRO A 544 -3.42 -10.57 -18.12
N LEU A 545 -4.65 -10.10 -17.87
CA LEU A 545 -5.68 -9.98 -18.91
C LEU A 545 -5.26 -8.98 -20.01
N THR A 546 -4.75 -7.81 -19.63
CA THR A 546 -4.28 -6.79 -20.59
C THR A 546 -3.13 -7.33 -21.44
N ILE A 547 -2.19 -8.03 -20.81
CA ILE A 547 -1.05 -8.68 -21.49
C ILE A 547 -1.57 -9.76 -22.47
N ALA A 548 -2.52 -10.61 -22.05
CA ALA A 548 -3.07 -11.64 -22.90
C ALA A 548 -3.82 -11.06 -24.12
N VAL A 549 -4.63 -10.01 -23.92
CA VAL A 549 -5.33 -9.32 -25.02
C VAL A 549 -4.31 -8.71 -26.00
N ALA A 550 -3.25 -8.07 -25.50
CA ALA A 550 -2.18 -7.55 -26.33
C ALA A 550 -1.46 -8.66 -27.10
N ALA A 551 -1.15 -9.79 -26.46
CA ALA A 551 -0.50 -10.94 -27.11
C ALA A 551 -1.37 -11.54 -28.23
N VAL A 552 -2.67 -11.76 -27.98
CA VAL A 552 -3.63 -12.23 -29.01
C VAL A 552 -3.62 -11.30 -30.21
N TYR A 553 -3.73 -9.99 -29.98
CA TYR A 553 -3.71 -8.98 -31.03
C TYR A 553 -2.41 -9.04 -31.85
N LEU A 554 -1.27 -9.07 -31.18
CA LEU A 554 0.05 -9.08 -31.82
C LEU A 554 0.27 -10.35 -32.65
N ILE A 555 -0.10 -11.52 -32.12
CA ILE A 555 -0.02 -12.79 -32.85
C ILE A 555 -0.90 -12.73 -34.10
N GLN A 556 -2.13 -12.22 -33.99
CA GLN A 556 -3.03 -12.06 -35.14
C GLN A 556 -2.40 -11.15 -36.21
N ARG A 557 -1.84 -10.00 -35.82
CA ARG A 557 -1.21 -9.03 -36.73
C ARG A 557 0.05 -9.60 -37.39
N TRP A 558 0.87 -10.33 -36.62
CA TRP A 558 2.07 -10.99 -37.09
C TRP A 558 1.77 -12.10 -38.11
N LEU A 559 0.80 -12.96 -37.83
CA LEU A 559 0.35 -14.01 -38.77
C LEU A 559 -0.16 -13.41 -40.08
N ARG A 560 -0.73 -12.20 -40.04
CA ARG A 560 -1.22 -11.47 -41.21
C ARG A 560 -0.16 -10.61 -41.91
N ARG A 561 1.08 -10.56 -41.42
CA ARG A 561 2.18 -9.72 -41.95
C ARG A 561 1.82 -8.24 -42.00
N ARG A 562 1.04 -7.75 -41.05
CA ARG A 562 0.60 -6.36 -40.97
C ARG A 562 0.99 -5.80 -39.61
N LEU A 563 2.26 -5.49 -39.41
CA LEU A 563 2.72 -4.78 -38.21
C LEU A 563 3.16 -3.37 -38.62
N ASP A 564 2.75 -2.39 -37.84
CA ASP A 564 3.14 -0.99 -37.93
C ASP A 564 3.85 -0.53 -36.64
N THR A 565 4.25 0.73 -36.60
CA THR A 565 5.01 1.30 -35.47
C THR A 565 4.29 1.15 -34.12
N LEU A 566 2.96 1.24 -34.06
CA LEU A 566 2.22 1.07 -32.81
C LEU A 566 2.14 -0.40 -32.40
N ASP A 567 2.08 -1.34 -33.33
CA ASP A 567 2.16 -2.77 -33.01
C ASP A 567 3.52 -3.11 -32.41
N PHE A 568 4.62 -2.58 -32.97
CA PHE A 568 5.96 -2.77 -32.41
C PHE A 568 6.10 -2.11 -31.02
N ALA A 569 5.45 -0.97 -30.78
CA ALA A 569 5.40 -0.35 -29.46
C ALA A 569 4.68 -1.25 -28.46
N LEU A 570 3.51 -1.77 -28.85
CA LEU A 570 2.72 -2.69 -28.03
C LEU A 570 3.50 -3.98 -27.75
N LEU A 571 4.24 -4.50 -28.74
CA LEU A 571 5.10 -5.67 -28.58
C LEU A 571 6.17 -5.43 -27.51
N ALA A 572 6.91 -4.32 -27.62
CA ALA A 572 7.93 -3.97 -26.63
C ALA A 572 7.32 -3.86 -25.22
N LEU A 573 6.24 -3.09 -25.06
CA LEU A 573 5.56 -2.93 -23.77
C LEU A 573 5.03 -4.26 -23.21
N THR A 574 4.46 -5.12 -24.06
CA THR A 574 3.94 -6.42 -23.66
C THR A 574 5.05 -7.31 -23.12
N VAL A 575 6.24 -7.31 -23.74
CA VAL A 575 7.39 -8.08 -23.24
C VAL A 575 7.82 -7.62 -21.86
N PHE A 576 8.06 -6.31 -21.70
CA PHE A 576 8.46 -5.75 -20.40
C PHE A 576 7.40 -6.03 -19.32
N ALA A 577 6.12 -5.79 -19.63
CA ALA A 577 5.01 -6.02 -18.71
C ALA A 577 4.90 -7.50 -18.30
N THR A 578 5.09 -8.43 -19.25
CA THR A 578 5.03 -9.88 -18.99
C THR A 578 6.12 -10.33 -18.03
N ILE A 579 7.36 -9.87 -18.23
CA ILE A 579 8.49 -10.25 -17.36
C ILE A 579 8.32 -9.62 -15.97
N ALA A 580 7.86 -8.37 -15.89
CA ALA A 580 7.60 -7.68 -14.63
C ALA A 580 6.50 -8.35 -13.78
N GLN A 581 5.59 -9.16 -14.38
CA GLN A 581 4.58 -9.89 -13.61
C GLN A 581 5.16 -10.90 -12.61
N ARG A 582 6.44 -11.30 -12.73
CA ARG A 582 7.08 -12.16 -11.72
C ARG A 582 7.02 -11.56 -10.31
N THR A 583 7.09 -10.23 -10.17
CA THR A 583 6.95 -9.55 -8.87
C THR A 583 5.55 -9.72 -8.30
N ALA A 584 4.51 -9.43 -9.10
CA ALA A 584 3.11 -9.58 -8.68
C ALA A 584 2.72 -11.03 -8.37
N PHE A 585 3.20 -12.00 -9.15
CA PHE A 585 2.96 -13.42 -8.85
C PHE A 585 3.79 -13.93 -7.67
N GLY A 586 4.95 -13.32 -7.39
CA GLY A 586 5.74 -13.63 -6.21
C GLY A 586 4.97 -13.33 -4.93
N ARG A 587 4.40 -12.14 -4.83
CA ARG A 587 3.56 -11.73 -3.70
C ARG A 587 2.22 -11.19 -4.20
N ALA A 588 1.21 -12.05 -4.23
CA ALA A 588 -0.08 -11.80 -4.85
C ALA A 588 -1.01 -10.93 -3.97
N GLU A 589 -0.61 -9.68 -3.73
CA GLU A 589 -1.41 -8.64 -3.11
C GLU A 589 -1.33 -7.34 -3.92
N PHE A 590 -2.29 -6.45 -3.72
CA PHE A 590 -2.43 -5.25 -4.55
C PHE A 590 -1.24 -4.29 -4.46
N ARG A 591 -0.68 -4.09 -3.25
CA ARG A 591 0.47 -3.20 -3.04
C ARG A 591 1.68 -3.62 -3.87
N HIS A 592 1.91 -4.92 -3.99
CA HIS A 592 3.02 -5.46 -4.78
C HIS A 592 2.74 -5.49 -6.28
N GLN A 593 1.46 -5.45 -6.67
CA GLN A 593 1.09 -5.32 -8.06
C GLN A 593 1.52 -3.99 -8.67
N TYR A 594 1.63 -2.91 -7.88
CA TYR A 594 2.11 -1.61 -8.35
C TYR A 594 3.49 -1.68 -9.01
N PHE A 595 4.34 -2.60 -8.57
CA PHE A 595 5.68 -2.82 -9.14
C PHE A 595 5.67 -3.53 -10.49
N ALA A 596 4.57 -4.24 -10.82
CA ALA A 596 4.44 -4.99 -12.06
C ALA A 596 3.49 -4.33 -13.07
N ALA A 597 2.58 -3.47 -12.60
CA ALA A 597 1.48 -2.97 -13.41
C ALA A 597 1.71 -1.58 -14.03
N PHE A 598 2.87 -0.95 -13.80
CA PHE A 598 3.21 0.40 -14.31
C PHE A 598 3.11 0.58 -15.84
N LEU A 599 3.24 -0.49 -16.65
CA LEU A 599 3.05 -0.43 -18.11
C LEU A 599 1.61 -0.72 -18.56
N ILE A 600 0.78 -1.27 -17.67
CA ILE A 600 -0.58 -1.69 -18.01
C ILE A 600 -1.42 -0.47 -18.41
N GLY A 601 -1.29 0.65 -17.70
CA GLY A 601 -1.94 1.90 -18.07
C GLY A 601 -1.62 2.35 -19.51
N PRO A 602 -0.34 2.59 -19.87
CA PRO A 602 0.07 2.89 -21.24
C PRO A 602 -0.37 1.85 -22.29
N MET A 603 -0.35 0.55 -21.94
CA MET A 603 -0.83 -0.52 -22.82
C MET A 603 -2.34 -0.42 -23.08
N LEU A 604 -3.15 -0.13 -22.06
CA LEU A 604 -4.59 0.08 -22.22
C LEU A 604 -4.90 1.27 -23.14
N VAL A 605 -4.16 2.38 -22.98
CA VAL A 605 -4.28 3.53 -23.90
C VAL A 605 -3.92 3.12 -25.33
N LEU A 606 -2.84 2.37 -25.51
CA LEU A 606 -2.40 1.91 -26.83
C LEU A 606 -3.42 0.99 -27.49
N LEU A 607 -3.94 0.01 -26.74
CA LEU A 607 -5.03 -0.85 -27.19
C LEU A 607 -6.29 -0.05 -27.55
N GLY A 608 -6.64 0.97 -26.75
CA GLY A 608 -7.76 1.88 -27.04
C GLY A 608 -7.55 2.72 -28.31
N VAL A 609 -6.32 3.16 -28.59
CA VAL A 609 -5.99 3.86 -29.84
C VAL A 609 -6.11 2.92 -31.04
N LEU A 610 -5.58 1.71 -30.92
CA LEU A 610 -5.68 0.68 -31.95
C LEU A 610 -7.15 0.30 -32.21
N LEU A 611 -7.96 0.27 -31.16
CA LEU A 611 -9.41 0.12 -31.23
C LEU A 611 -10.05 1.20 -32.08
N ALA A 612 -9.85 2.46 -31.68
CA ALA A 612 -10.46 3.62 -32.32
C ALA A 612 -10.05 3.73 -33.79
N ARG A 613 -8.77 3.48 -34.10
CA ARG A 613 -8.27 3.46 -35.49
C ARG A 613 -9.06 2.48 -36.33
N ALA A 614 -9.23 1.27 -35.84
CA ALA A 614 -9.81 0.23 -36.65
C ALA A 614 -11.36 0.29 -36.67
N LEU A 615 -12.01 0.84 -35.62
CA LEU A 615 -13.42 1.26 -35.65
C LEU A 615 -13.67 2.38 -36.68
N ARG A 616 -12.75 3.35 -36.79
CA ARG A 616 -12.85 4.41 -37.79
C ARG A 616 -12.70 3.88 -39.21
N THR A 617 -11.76 2.96 -39.43
CA THR A 617 -11.58 2.26 -40.71
C THR A 617 -12.81 1.42 -41.06
N LEU A 618 -13.47 0.83 -40.07
CA LEU A 618 -14.76 0.14 -40.20
C LEU A 618 -15.87 1.07 -40.69
N TRP A 619 -16.02 2.22 -40.04
CA TRP A 619 -17.08 3.19 -40.32
C TRP A 619 -16.91 3.87 -41.68
N ARG A 620 -15.70 4.33 -42.00
CA ARG A 620 -15.43 5.07 -43.25
C ARG A 620 -15.44 4.20 -44.50
N ASN A 621 -15.04 2.94 -44.39
CA ASN A 621 -15.00 2.03 -45.54
C ASN A 621 -16.28 1.17 -45.62
N GLY A 622 -17.34 1.55 -44.91
CA GLY A 622 -18.69 1.01 -45.08
C GLY A 622 -19.44 1.61 -46.27
N SER A 623 -18.98 2.73 -46.84
CA SER A 623 -19.64 3.45 -47.92
C SER A 623 -19.02 3.22 -49.32
N ASP A 624 -17.85 2.60 -49.41
CA ASP A 624 -17.15 2.44 -50.69
C ASP A 624 -16.87 0.94 -50.94
N GLY A 625 -17.69 0.34 -51.80
CA GLY A 625 -17.88 -1.11 -51.92
C GLY A 625 -16.71 -1.93 -52.48
N SER A 626 -15.51 -1.37 -52.62
CA SER A 626 -14.45 -1.94 -53.46
C SER A 626 -13.18 -2.40 -52.72
N ARG A 627 -13.05 -2.22 -51.40
CA ARG A 627 -11.88 -2.77 -50.66
C ARG A 627 -12.30 -3.63 -49.47
N ALA A 628 -12.12 -4.94 -49.66
CA ALA A 628 -12.31 -5.98 -48.65
C ALA A 628 -11.42 -5.72 -47.43
N ILE A 629 -12.02 -5.16 -46.38
CA ILE A 629 -11.38 -5.02 -45.08
C ILE A 629 -11.74 -6.24 -44.23
N ASP A 630 -10.67 -6.86 -43.77
CA ASP A 630 -10.58 -8.17 -43.11
C ASP A 630 -11.55 -8.34 -41.93
N THR A 631 -12.48 -9.28 -42.11
CA THR A 631 -13.59 -9.63 -41.23
C THR A 631 -13.11 -10.08 -39.83
N GLY A 632 -11.89 -10.62 -39.71
CA GLY A 632 -11.33 -11.06 -38.43
C GLY A 632 -10.73 -9.92 -37.58
N THR A 633 -10.27 -8.82 -38.19
CA THR A 633 -9.85 -7.62 -37.47
C THR A 633 -11.05 -6.91 -36.85
N ARG A 634 -12.19 -6.93 -37.55
CA ARG A 634 -13.43 -6.25 -37.16
C ARG A 634 -14.12 -6.90 -35.95
N ALA A 635 -14.10 -8.22 -35.89
CA ALA A 635 -14.66 -9.01 -34.79
C ALA A 635 -13.84 -8.85 -33.50
N PHE A 636 -12.51 -8.92 -33.59
CA PHE A 636 -11.60 -8.65 -32.47
C PHE A 636 -11.78 -7.24 -31.87
N LEU A 637 -12.07 -6.23 -32.70
CA LEU A 637 -12.31 -4.87 -32.21
C LEU A 637 -13.62 -4.74 -31.44
N ALA A 638 -14.67 -5.43 -31.87
CA ALA A 638 -15.90 -5.45 -31.10
C ALA A 638 -15.74 -6.24 -29.79
N THR A 639 -14.92 -7.31 -29.75
CA THR A 639 -14.44 -7.92 -28.50
C THR A 639 -13.67 -6.92 -27.65
N LEU A 640 -12.83 -6.07 -28.25
CA LEU A 640 -12.10 -5.03 -27.55
C LEU A 640 -13.00 -3.87 -27.09
N VAL A 641 -14.16 -3.62 -27.72
CA VAL A 641 -15.24 -2.74 -27.21
C VAL A 641 -15.95 -3.38 -26.01
N VAL A 642 -16.14 -4.69 -26.00
CA VAL A 642 -16.67 -5.41 -24.84
C VAL A 642 -15.63 -5.46 -23.71
N CYS A 643 -14.34 -5.65 -23.99
CA CYS A 643 -13.26 -5.42 -23.04
C CYS A 643 -13.13 -3.93 -22.67
N ALA A 644 -13.55 -3.00 -23.53
CA ALA A 644 -13.65 -1.60 -23.16
C ALA A 644 -14.76 -1.35 -22.13
N ALA A 645 -15.70 -2.29 -21.90
CA ALA A 645 -16.57 -2.26 -20.71
C ALA A 645 -15.76 -2.50 -19.41
N VAL A 646 -14.69 -3.29 -19.46
CA VAL A 646 -13.70 -3.39 -18.36
C VAL A 646 -12.93 -2.07 -18.24
N VAL A 647 -12.52 -1.46 -19.36
CA VAL A 647 -11.93 -0.10 -19.37
C VAL A 647 -12.92 0.95 -18.83
N VAL A 648 -14.23 0.81 -19.05
CA VAL A 648 -15.28 1.67 -18.47
C VAL A 648 -15.38 1.43 -16.96
N GLY A 649 -15.30 0.18 -16.51
CA GLY A 649 -15.09 -0.16 -15.10
C GLY A 649 -13.85 0.53 -14.51
N VAL A 650 -12.74 0.54 -15.24
CA VAL A 650 -11.50 1.26 -14.88
C VAL A 650 -11.68 2.79 -14.87
N LEU A 651 -12.43 3.34 -15.83
CA LEU A 651 -12.71 4.78 -15.92
C LEU A 651 -13.54 5.30 -14.73
N PHE A 652 -14.32 4.46 -14.06
CA PHE A 652 -15.04 4.85 -12.83
C PHE A 652 -14.11 5.07 -11.63
N TRP A 653 -12.88 4.54 -11.65
CA TRP A 653 -11.95 4.57 -10.52
C TRP A 653 -10.85 5.63 -10.64
N ILE A 654 -10.43 5.98 -11.87
CA ILE A 654 -9.43 7.03 -12.13
C ILE A 654 -9.68 8.27 -11.27
N PRO A 655 -10.93 8.73 -11.11
CA PRO A 655 -11.15 9.94 -10.37
C PRO A 655 -11.01 9.79 -8.86
N ASP A 656 -11.31 8.63 -8.27
CA ASP A 656 -11.02 8.41 -6.83
C ASP A 656 -9.51 8.43 -6.55
N LEU A 657 -8.68 7.97 -7.49
CA LEU A 657 -7.22 8.11 -7.36
C LEU A 657 -6.75 9.53 -7.60
N VAL A 658 -7.29 10.22 -8.60
CA VAL A 658 -7.03 11.65 -8.81
C VAL A 658 -7.47 12.45 -7.56
N ASN A 659 -8.58 12.07 -6.93
CA ASN A 659 -9.07 12.64 -5.68
C ASN A 659 -8.12 12.35 -4.54
N ALA A 660 -7.64 11.11 -4.40
CA ALA A 660 -6.64 10.76 -3.40
C ALA A 660 -5.38 11.62 -3.59
N ARG A 661 -4.86 11.75 -4.82
CA ARG A 661 -3.67 12.55 -5.13
C ARG A 661 -3.88 14.05 -4.93
N ILE A 662 -5.05 14.58 -5.29
CA ILE A 662 -5.40 15.99 -5.03
C ILE A 662 -5.60 16.22 -3.54
N ASN A 663 -6.25 15.29 -2.82
CA ASN A 663 -6.38 15.35 -1.37
C ASN A 663 -5.00 15.36 -0.72
N ASP A 664 -4.08 14.55 -1.22
CA ASP A 664 -2.73 14.50 -0.72
C ASP A 664 -2.03 15.86 -0.88
N LEU A 665 -2.14 16.42 -2.09
CA LEU A 665 -1.60 17.71 -2.45
C LEU A 665 -2.22 18.87 -1.63
N VAL A 666 -3.54 18.82 -1.37
CA VAL A 666 -4.25 19.80 -0.54
C VAL A 666 -3.84 19.69 0.93
N ARG A 667 -3.64 18.47 1.44
CA ARG A 667 -3.19 18.23 2.83
C ARG A 667 -1.73 18.57 3.05
N TYR A 668 -0.91 18.54 1.99
CA TYR A 668 0.51 18.90 2.05
C TYR A 668 0.72 20.35 2.52
N GLY A 669 -0.13 21.29 2.08
CA GLY A 669 -0.02 22.71 2.46
C GLY A 669 -0.14 22.97 3.97
N PRO A 670 -1.28 22.63 4.61
CA PRO A 670 -1.46 22.72 6.06
C PRO A 670 -0.36 22.01 6.86
N ARG A 671 0.24 20.94 6.31
CA ARG A 671 1.37 20.23 6.94
C ARG A 671 2.64 21.06 6.96
N VAL A 672 3.07 21.62 5.82
CA VAL A 672 4.28 22.46 5.74
C VAL A 672 4.15 23.68 6.66
N MET A 673 2.91 24.13 6.89
CA MET A 673 2.57 25.20 7.83
C MET A 673 2.39 24.76 9.28
N HIS A 674 2.54 23.47 9.58
CA HIS A 674 2.27 22.88 10.90
C HIS A 674 0.86 23.18 11.46
N ALA A 675 -0.10 23.51 10.58
CA ALA A 675 -1.47 23.86 10.93
C ALA A 675 -2.36 22.63 11.15
N HIS A 676 -1.93 21.45 10.69
CA HIS A 676 -2.58 20.17 10.93
C HIS A 676 -1.54 19.11 11.23
N ARG A 677 -1.78 18.31 12.28
CA ARG A 677 -0.99 17.12 12.64
C ARG A 677 -1.92 15.92 12.70
N GLU A 678 -1.53 14.84 12.05
CA GLU A 678 -2.24 13.57 12.17
C GLU A 678 -1.92 12.94 13.53
N ALA A 679 -2.95 12.53 14.29
CA ALA A 679 -2.77 11.95 15.63
C ALA A 679 -1.85 10.73 15.63
N GLN A 680 -1.89 9.91 14.57
CA GLN A 680 -0.98 8.77 14.40
C GLN A 680 0.49 9.21 14.26
N ALA A 681 0.76 10.33 13.60
CA ALA A 681 2.11 10.86 13.45
C ALA A 681 2.67 11.35 14.79
N GLU A 682 1.83 11.98 15.63
CA GLU A 682 2.21 12.38 16.99
C GLU A 682 2.53 11.17 17.86
N GLU A 683 1.71 10.12 17.81
CA GLU A 683 1.94 8.87 18.54
C GLU A 683 3.24 8.19 18.11
N VAL A 684 3.51 8.10 16.81
CA VAL A 684 4.78 7.56 16.29
C VAL A 684 5.96 8.44 16.74
N GLN A 685 5.82 9.76 16.74
CA GLN A 685 6.86 10.67 17.21
C GLN A 685 7.16 10.47 18.70
N TRP A 686 6.13 10.36 19.55
CA TRP A 686 6.29 10.05 20.97
C TRP A 686 6.96 8.69 21.17
N ARG A 687 6.54 7.67 20.41
CA ARG A 687 7.20 6.36 20.45
C ARG A 687 8.67 6.44 20.09
N ILE A 688 9.02 7.11 18.99
CA ILE A 688 10.42 7.31 18.60
C ILE A 688 11.20 7.98 19.74
N THR A 689 10.63 9.04 20.32
CA THR A 689 11.27 9.84 21.36
C THR A 689 11.50 9.03 22.64
N ASP A 690 10.43 8.44 23.17
CA ASP A 690 10.41 7.77 24.49
C ASP A 690 11.18 6.45 24.45
N VAL A 691 11.02 5.65 23.38
CA VAL A 691 11.78 4.40 23.21
C VAL A 691 13.26 4.71 22.99
N SER A 692 13.60 5.69 22.15
CA SER A 692 15.01 6.07 21.94
C SER A 692 15.65 6.68 23.19
N ALA A 693 14.90 7.42 24.00
CA ALA A 693 15.36 7.89 25.31
C ALA A 693 15.66 6.71 26.24
N THR A 694 14.71 5.78 26.40
CA THR A 694 14.88 4.59 27.24
C THR A 694 16.06 3.71 26.78
N ILE A 695 16.23 3.52 25.47
CA ILE A 695 17.41 2.81 24.93
C ILE A 695 18.70 3.53 25.32
N ARG A 696 18.74 4.87 25.23
CA ARG A 696 19.92 5.68 25.56
C ARG A 696 20.24 5.69 27.07
N GLU A 697 19.24 5.53 27.93
CA GLU A 697 19.44 5.34 29.37
C GLU A 697 20.05 3.97 29.67
N LEU A 698 19.59 2.93 28.97
CA LEU A 698 20.04 1.57 29.21
C LEU A 698 21.40 1.25 28.59
N THR A 699 21.77 1.93 27.50
CA THR A 699 22.97 1.60 26.71
C THR A 699 23.84 2.84 26.47
N PRO A 700 25.17 2.77 26.64
CA PRO A 700 26.11 3.79 26.18
C PRO A 700 26.03 4.02 24.67
N ARG A 701 26.60 5.14 24.19
CA ARG A 701 26.73 5.40 22.76
C ARG A 701 27.58 4.30 22.11
N GLY A 702 27.12 3.81 20.96
CA GLY A 702 27.83 2.79 20.18
C GLY A 702 27.60 1.35 20.63
N GLU A 703 27.02 1.10 21.81
CA GLU A 703 26.67 -0.26 22.21
C GLU A 703 25.53 -0.80 21.32
N PRO A 704 25.60 -2.06 20.83
CA PRO A 704 24.57 -2.58 19.96
C PRO A 704 23.24 -2.83 20.68
N ILE A 705 22.15 -2.71 19.94
CA ILE A 705 20.83 -3.22 20.32
C ILE A 705 20.40 -4.25 19.28
N PHE A 706 19.50 -5.16 19.61
CA PHE A 706 18.91 -6.04 18.60
C PHE A 706 17.40 -5.86 18.55
N ASP A 707 16.89 -5.67 17.34
CA ASP A 707 15.47 -5.49 17.11
C ASP A 707 14.83 -6.75 16.51
N PHE A 708 14.10 -7.46 17.36
CA PHE A 708 13.26 -8.61 17.00
C PHE A 708 11.80 -8.21 16.75
N SER A 709 11.45 -6.93 16.86
CA SER A 709 10.09 -6.41 16.67
C SER A 709 9.79 -5.93 15.24
N ASN A 710 10.79 -6.00 14.33
CA ASN A 710 10.75 -5.46 12.96
C ASN A 710 10.53 -3.93 12.88
N GLN A 711 11.18 -3.17 13.75
CA GLN A 711 11.22 -1.70 13.72
C GLN A 711 12.66 -1.14 13.52
N PRO A 712 13.37 -1.54 12.44
CA PRO A 712 14.80 -1.24 12.26
C PRO A 712 15.14 0.26 12.21
N ALA A 713 14.14 1.13 12.04
CA ALA A 713 14.30 2.57 12.22
C ALA A 713 14.91 2.96 13.58
N PHE A 714 14.74 2.14 14.63
CA PHE A 714 15.36 2.41 15.93
C PHE A 714 16.89 2.35 15.92
N TYR A 715 17.52 1.60 15.01
CA TYR A 715 18.98 1.68 14.83
C TYR A 715 19.42 3.10 14.42
N PHE A 716 18.59 3.79 13.65
CA PHE A 716 18.81 5.17 13.24
C PHE A 716 18.52 6.14 14.39
N PHE A 717 17.32 6.11 14.97
CA PHE A 717 16.85 7.07 15.97
C PHE A 717 17.54 6.95 17.33
N ALA A 718 17.75 5.73 17.82
CA ALA A 718 18.49 5.51 19.06
C ALA A 718 20.00 5.69 18.85
N GLY A 719 20.48 5.72 17.60
CA GLY A 719 21.89 5.84 17.29
C GLY A 719 22.69 4.63 17.76
N ARG A 720 22.14 3.42 17.60
CA ARG A 720 22.76 2.15 18.04
C ARG A 720 23.02 1.24 16.83
N PRO A 721 24.15 0.52 16.77
CA PRO A 721 24.42 -0.41 15.67
C PRO A 721 23.56 -1.68 15.80
N ASN A 722 23.22 -2.27 14.65
CA ASN A 722 22.70 -3.63 14.60
C ASN A 722 23.87 -4.62 14.78
N PRO A 723 23.83 -5.59 15.71
CA PRO A 723 24.90 -6.57 15.87
C PRO A 723 24.94 -7.63 14.76
N THR A 724 23.89 -7.71 13.93
CA THR A 724 23.76 -8.67 12.84
C THR A 724 23.79 -7.96 11.49
N ARG A 725 23.77 -8.73 10.39
CA ARG A 725 23.53 -8.20 9.05
C ARG A 725 22.04 -8.16 8.66
N PHE A 726 21.15 -8.69 9.49
CA PHE A 726 19.73 -8.78 9.21
C PHE A 726 18.99 -7.69 10.01
N TYR A 727 18.37 -6.75 9.31
CA TYR A 727 17.61 -5.66 9.96
C TYR A 727 16.14 -6.03 10.22
N GLN A 728 15.69 -7.18 9.73
CA GLN A 728 14.31 -7.67 9.85
C GLN A 728 14.29 -9.19 10.07
N VAL A 729 13.33 -9.64 10.88
CA VAL A 729 13.16 -11.05 11.25
C VAL A 729 12.77 -11.93 10.06
N PRO A 730 11.91 -11.50 9.11
CA PRO A 730 11.64 -12.33 7.95
C PRO A 730 12.88 -12.76 7.16
N ILE A 731 13.85 -11.86 7.01
CA ILE A 731 15.09 -12.15 6.29
C ILE A 731 15.87 -13.29 6.96
N LEU A 732 15.95 -13.30 8.29
CA LEU A 732 16.74 -14.30 9.05
C LEU A 732 16.00 -15.61 9.34
N SER A 733 14.78 -15.81 8.81
CA SER A 733 13.99 -17.04 9.02
C SER A 733 14.69 -18.35 8.61
N PRO A 734 15.53 -18.41 7.55
CA PRO A 734 16.27 -19.63 7.23
C PRO A 734 17.12 -20.15 8.41
N ARG A 735 17.22 -21.48 8.52
CA ARG A 735 17.94 -22.16 9.62
C ARG A 735 19.36 -21.62 9.82
N ASP A 736 20.11 -21.44 8.74
CA ASP A 736 21.50 -20.99 8.80
C ASP A 736 21.61 -19.52 9.22
N PHE A 737 20.63 -18.70 8.87
CA PHE A 737 20.59 -17.27 9.25
C PHE A 737 20.19 -17.08 10.70
N GLN A 738 19.33 -17.96 11.24
CA GLN A 738 19.08 -18.00 12.69
C GLN A 738 20.35 -18.41 13.45
N ALA A 739 21.12 -19.38 12.94
CA ALA A 739 22.39 -19.79 13.53
C ALA A 739 23.42 -18.64 13.52
N GLU A 740 23.55 -17.95 12.39
CA GLU A 740 24.39 -16.76 12.23
C GLU A 740 23.98 -15.65 13.21
N THR A 741 22.68 -15.38 13.32
CA THR A 741 22.09 -14.39 14.24
C THR A 741 22.44 -14.70 15.68
N ILE A 742 22.21 -15.94 16.16
CA ILE A 742 22.52 -16.33 17.55
C ILE A 742 24.02 -16.15 17.84
N ARG A 743 24.90 -16.55 16.91
CA ARG A 743 26.35 -16.33 17.05
C ARG A 743 26.71 -14.85 17.09
N ALA A 744 26.06 -14.02 16.28
CA ALA A 744 26.26 -12.58 16.30
C ALA A 744 25.81 -11.96 17.63
N LEU A 745 24.66 -12.37 18.16
CA LEU A 745 24.14 -11.93 19.46
C LEU A 745 25.02 -12.38 20.62
N GLU A 746 25.57 -13.59 20.58
CA GLU A 746 26.50 -14.06 21.62
C GLU A 746 27.87 -13.38 21.58
N ARG A 747 28.32 -12.95 20.39
CA ARG A 747 29.55 -12.14 20.25
C ARG A 747 29.34 -10.71 20.73
N ALA A 748 28.23 -10.08 20.31
CA ALA A 748 27.95 -8.68 20.60
C ALA A 748 27.37 -8.44 21.99
N ARG A 749 26.65 -9.44 22.54
CA ARG A 749 25.93 -9.41 23.83
C ARG A 749 25.18 -8.09 24.05
N PRO A 750 24.31 -7.66 23.11
CA PRO A 750 23.60 -6.39 23.24
C PRO A 750 22.84 -6.37 24.56
N LYS A 751 22.90 -5.26 25.30
CA LYS A 751 22.19 -5.17 26.58
C LYS A 751 20.69 -5.05 26.41
N VAL A 752 20.23 -4.51 25.28
CA VAL A 752 18.82 -4.26 24.98
C VAL A 752 18.38 -4.99 23.73
N VAL A 753 17.22 -5.65 23.83
CA VAL A 753 16.48 -6.26 22.72
C VAL A 753 15.09 -5.64 22.63
N LEU A 754 14.65 -5.24 21.45
CA LEU A 754 13.26 -4.88 21.19
C LEU A 754 12.50 -6.14 20.78
N ARG A 755 11.49 -6.55 21.55
CA ARG A 755 10.87 -7.88 21.40
C ARG A 755 9.56 -7.87 20.64
N ARG A 756 8.72 -6.84 20.85
CA ARG A 756 7.36 -6.73 20.31
C ARG A 756 7.05 -5.29 19.91
N SER A 757 6.11 -5.13 18.99
CA SER A 757 5.63 -3.84 18.49
C SER A 757 4.12 -3.69 18.73
N PRO A 758 3.61 -2.47 18.97
CA PRO A 758 2.18 -2.26 19.11
C PRO A 758 1.40 -2.33 17.78
N GLU A 759 2.07 -2.14 16.64
CA GLU A 759 1.45 -2.20 15.30
C GLU A 759 1.46 -3.59 14.66
N LEU A 760 1.84 -4.63 15.43
CA LEU A 760 1.92 -6.01 14.95
C LEU A 760 2.93 -6.18 13.79
N PHE A 761 3.94 -5.31 13.70
CA PHE A 761 5.05 -5.47 12.77
C PHE A 761 5.84 -6.76 13.03
N ASP A 762 5.81 -7.26 14.26
CA ASP A 762 6.31 -8.57 14.65
C ASP A 762 5.42 -9.75 14.23
N GLN A 763 4.35 -9.50 13.48
CA GLN A 763 3.41 -10.48 12.92
C GLN A 763 3.27 -10.36 11.40
N PHE A 764 4.38 -10.18 10.70
CA PHE A 764 4.40 -10.07 9.23
C PHE A 764 3.71 -11.27 8.55
N ASP A 765 2.76 -10.99 7.64
CA ASP A 765 1.87 -11.96 6.98
C ASP A 765 1.02 -12.81 7.95
N ASN A 766 0.67 -12.25 9.11
CA ASN A 766 0.02 -12.96 10.23
C ASN A 766 0.87 -14.13 10.78
N VAL A 767 2.18 -14.10 10.54
CA VAL A 767 3.15 -15.06 11.10
C VAL A 767 4.02 -14.30 12.10
N SER A 768 3.85 -14.60 13.39
CA SER A 768 4.63 -13.96 14.44
C SER A 768 6.13 -14.27 14.31
N ASN A 769 6.98 -13.36 14.75
CA ASN A 769 8.43 -13.53 14.75
C ASN A 769 8.85 -14.73 15.63
N ASP A 770 8.09 -15.05 16.67
CA ASP A 770 8.27 -16.25 17.51
C ASP A 770 8.16 -17.55 16.69
N ILE A 771 7.24 -17.57 15.71
CA ILE A 771 7.03 -18.71 14.81
C ILE A 771 8.05 -18.68 13.66
N ARG A 772 8.35 -17.49 13.14
CA ARG A 772 9.20 -17.28 11.96
C ARG A 772 10.68 -17.55 12.25
N ALA A 773 11.13 -17.22 13.45
CA ALA A 773 12.52 -17.34 13.91
C ALA A 773 12.60 -18.06 15.27
N GLN A 774 12.05 -19.29 15.33
CA GLN A 774 11.91 -20.09 16.56
C GLN A 774 13.20 -20.25 17.37
N ALA A 775 14.35 -20.47 16.70
CA ALA A 775 15.62 -20.65 17.38
C ALA A 775 16.11 -19.33 18.01
N VAL A 776 15.97 -18.22 17.28
CA VAL A 776 16.32 -16.88 17.80
C VAL A 776 15.38 -16.50 18.94
N SER A 777 14.07 -16.74 18.80
CA SER A 777 13.09 -16.54 19.88
C SER A 777 13.51 -17.28 21.13
N ALA A 778 13.73 -18.60 21.04
CA ALA A 778 14.10 -19.42 22.20
C ALA A 778 15.44 -18.97 22.84
N TYR A 779 16.41 -18.56 22.03
CA TYR A 779 17.65 -17.97 22.53
C TYR A 779 17.41 -16.66 23.30
N LEU A 780 16.58 -15.77 22.78
CA LEU A 780 16.22 -14.53 23.45
C LEU A 780 15.52 -14.81 24.78
N ASP A 781 14.64 -15.82 24.80
CA ASP A 781 13.87 -16.20 25.99
C ASP A 781 14.77 -16.78 27.10
N ASP A 782 15.83 -17.50 26.76
CA ASP A 782 16.81 -18.02 27.72
C ASP A 782 17.76 -16.92 28.24
N THR A 783 18.08 -15.93 27.39
CA THR A 783 19.20 -15.00 27.60
C THR A 783 18.79 -13.60 28.06
N TYR A 784 17.54 -13.21 27.78
CA TYR A 784 17.00 -11.89 28.07
C TYR A 784 15.75 -12.02 28.94
N ARG A 785 15.42 -10.94 29.64
CA ARG A 785 14.19 -10.81 30.40
C ARG A 785 13.49 -9.52 30.04
N PHE A 786 12.16 -9.52 30.08
CA PHE A 786 11.38 -8.29 29.97
C PHE A 786 11.90 -7.25 30.98
N HIS A 787 12.01 -6.01 30.54
CA HIS A 787 12.41 -4.90 31.39
C HIS A 787 11.24 -3.93 31.59
N ARG A 788 10.69 -3.40 30.49
CA ARG A 788 9.48 -2.55 30.49
C ARG A 788 8.90 -2.43 29.09
N ALA A 789 7.62 -2.08 29.02
CA ALA A 789 7.00 -1.59 27.79
C ALA A 789 7.12 -0.06 27.74
N VAL A 790 7.39 0.49 26.56
CA VAL A 790 7.44 1.93 26.32
C VAL A 790 6.67 2.23 25.05
N ARG A 791 5.52 2.90 25.17
CA ARG A 791 4.63 3.18 24.03
C ARG A 791 4.30 1.91 23.24
N GLY A 792 4.10 0.81 23.96
CA GLY A 792 3.76 -0.52 23.43
C GLY A 792 4.93 -1.32 22.87
N VAL A 793 6.15 -0.75 22.82
CA VAL A 793 7.36 -1.49 22.44
C VAL A 793 7.93 -2.18 23.66
N GLU A 794 8.10 -3.51 23.60
CA GLU A 794 8.70 -4.26 24.70
C GLU A 794 10.23 -4.22 24.64
N LEU A 795 10.86 -3.62 25.65
CA LEU A 795 12.31 -3.62 25.83
C LEU A 795 12.70 -4.75 26.79
N TRP A 796 13.66 -5.57 26.36
CA TRP A 796 14.19 -6.69 27.12
C TRP A 796 15.67 -6.44 27.43
N THR A 797 16.10 -6.81 28.63
CA THR A 797 17.49 -6.67 29.07
C THR A 797 18.19 -8.01 29.22
N ARG A 798 19.48 -8.06 28.88
CA ARG A 798 20.27 -9.29 29.00
C ARG A 798 20.40 -9.69 30.47
N ARG A 799 20.18 -10.96 30.75
CA ARG A 799 20.36 -11.54 32.09
C ARG A 799 21.84 -11.71 32.40
N ALA A 800 22.26 -11.30 33.60
CA ALA A 800 23.65 -11.46 34.04
C ALA A 800 24.02 -12.94 34.27
N ASP A 801 23.04 -13.76 34.62
CA ASP A 801 23.16 -15.19 34.91
C ASP A 801 22.84 -16.10 33.71
N ALA A 802 22.62 -15.53 32.52
CA ALA A 802 22.26 -16.31 31.33
C ALA A 802 23.33 -17.35 30.97
N ARG A 803 22.90 -18.61 30.85
CA ARG A 803 23.69 -19.71 30.30
C ARG A 803 23.01 -20.22 29.03
N PRO A 804 23.27 -19.60 27.87
CA PRO A 804 22.63 -20.00 26.62
C PRO A 804 23.04 -21.44 26.23
N ARG A 805 22.12 -22.17 25.61
CA ARG A 805 22.37 -23.52 25.08
C ARG A 805 23.30 -23.45 23.87
N ALA A 806 23.81 -24.60 23.44
CA ALA A 806 24.53 -24.64 22.17
C ALA A 806 23.60 -24.25 21.03
N VAL A 807 24.12 -23.54 20.01
CA VAL A 807 23.32 -23.10 18.85
C VAL A 807 22.57 -24.27 18.20
N ALA A 808 23.21 -25.44 18.11
CA ALA A 808 22.59 -26.65 17.58
C ALA A 808 21.31 -27.06 18.32
N ASP A 809 21.23 -26.84 19.64
CA ASP A 809 20.06 -27.19 20.44
C ASP A 809 18.89 -26.24 20.14
N TYR A 810 19.14 -24.94 19.97
CA TYR A 810 18.11 -23.99 19.51
C TYR A 810 17.63 -24.34 18.10
N LEU A 811 18.53 -24.71 17.20
CA LEU A 811 18.15 -25.09 15.83
C LEU A 811 17.34 -26.39 15.77
N ARG A 812 17.40 -27.27 16.77
CA ARG A 812 16.53 -28.46 16.86
C ARG A 812 15.07 -28.11 17.15
N LEU A 813 14.78 -26.90 17.65
CA LEU A 813 13.41 -26.45 17.92
C LEU A 813 12.66 -26.05 16.65
N ILE A 814 13.39 -25.73 15.58
CA ILE A 814 12.80 -25.28 14.31
C ILE A 814 11.95 -26.41 13.72
N HIS A 815 10.65 -26.18 13.65
CA HIS A 815 9.69 -27.03 12.98
C HIS A 815 8.72 -26.19 12.14
N LEU A 816 8.13 -26.80 11.11
CA LEU A 816 7.08 -26.14 10.33
C LEU A 816 5.74 -26.33 11.07
N PRO A 817 5.12 -25.25 11.60
CA PRO A 817 3.86 -25.38 12.31
C PRO A 817 2.71 -25.72 11.32
N PRO A 818 1.61 -26.31 11.80
CA PRO A 818 0.39 -26.48 11.01
C PRO A 818 -0.37 -25.16 10.84
N GLU A 819 -1.16 -25.03 9.77
CA GLU A 819 -1.93 -23.81 9.44
C GLU A 819 -2.88 -23.34 10.56
N LYS A 820 -3.42 -24.25 11.36
CA LYS A 820 -4.28 -23.91 12.52
C LYS A 820 -3.57 -23.04 13.56
N GLU A 821 -2.24 -23.07 13.60
CA GLU A 821 -1.44 -22.19 14.45
C GLU A 821 -1.31 -20.76 13.90
N LEU A 822 -1.65 -20.51 12.63
CA LEU A 822 -1.73 -19.15 12.05
C LEU A 822 -3.03 -18.44 12.46
N VAL A 823 -4.17 -19.15 12.37
CA VAL A 823 -5.53 -18.60 12.61
C VAL A 823 -5.77 -18.27 14.09
N SER A 824 -5.01 -18.91 14.99
CA SER A 824 -5.01 -18.63 16.43
C SER A 824 -3.93 -17.61 16.84
N GLY A 825 -3.35 -16.89 15.87
CA GLY A 825 -2.18 -16.02 16.04
C GLY A 825 -2.43 -14.72 16.79
N GLY A 826 -3.69 -14.26 16.89
CA GLY A 826 -4.04 -13.13 17.76
C GLY A 826 -3.69 -13.47 19.20
N ARG A 827 -2.73 -12.78 19.81
CA ARG A 827 -2.51 -12.90 21.26
C ARG A 827 -3.62 -12.14 21.96
N VAL A 828 -4.31 -12.82 22.87
CA VAL A 828 -5.31 -12.21 23.76
C VAL A 828 -4.79 -12.30 25.18
N ARG A 829 -5.13 -11.30 26.00
CA ARG A 829 -4.73 -11.24 27.40
C ARG A 829 -5.93 -11.38 28.32
N LEU A 830 -5.80 -12.23 29.32
CA LEU A 830 -6.62 -12.15 30.53
C LEU A 830 -5.90 -11.25 31.54
N VAL A 831 -6.66 -10.38 32.21
CA VAL A 831 -6.13 -9.39 33.14
C VAL A 831 -6.75 -9.62 34.51
N PHE A 832 -5.92 -9.94 35.50
CA PHE A 832 -6.30 -10.00 36.90
C PHE A 832 -5.70 -8.78 37.61
N PRO A 833 -6.53 -7.81 38.00
CA PRO A 833 -6.04 -6.47 38.29
C PRO A 833 -5.45 -6.32 39.69
N ALA A 834 -5.73 -7.23 40.63
CA ALA A 834 -5.35 -7.11 42.04
C ALA A 834 -4.77 -8.41 42.62
N VAL A 835 -3.61 -8.83 42.11
CA VAL A 835 -2.89 -10.02 42.60
C VAL A 835 -1.76 -9.59 43.55
N GLY A 836 -1.68 -10.17 44.74
CA GLY A 836 -0.63 -9.80 45.70
C GLY A 836 -0.42 -10.74 46.87
N SER A 837 0.64 -10.44 47.63
CA SER A 837 0.97 -11.05 48.93
C SER A 837 1.52 -9.94 49.81
N LEU A 838 0.68 -9.33 50.64
CA LEU A 838 1.03 -8.11 51.38
C LEU A 838 0.21 -7.90 52.65
N SER A 839 0.82 -7.22 53.63
CA SER A 839 0.11 -6.70 54.79
C SER A 839 -0.86 -5.59 54.39
N GLY A 840 -2.09 -5.64 54.91
CA GLY A 840 -3.09 -4.61 54.75
C GLY A 840 -3.38 -3.84 56.05
N LEU A 841 -4.31 -2.90 55.98
CA LEU A 841 -4.77 -2.15 57.16
C LEU A 841 -5.44 -3.08 58.19
N GLY A 842 -5.40 -2.69 59.47
CA GLY A 842 -6.05 -3.43 60.55
C GLY A 842 -5.42 -4.79 60.88
N GLY A 843 -4.15 -5.00 60.52
CA GLY A 843 -3.45 -6.28 60.76
C GLY A 843 -3.76 -7.38 59.75
N SER A 844 -4.50 -7.08 58.67
CA SER A 844 -4.81 -8.02 57.60
C SER A 844 -3.56 -8.48 56.83
N TYR A 845 -3.58 -9.69 56.28
CA TYR A 845 -2.57 -10.18 55.35
C TYR A 845 -3.24 -10.75 54.11
N TRP A 846 -3.17 -10.01 53.02
CA TRP A 846 -3.83 -10.34 51.75
C TRP A 846 -2.95 -11.24 50.92
N GLN A 847 -3.52 -12.38 50.49
CA GLN A 847 -2.87 -13.36 49.64
C GLN A 847 -3.78 -13.71 48.46
N SER A 848 -3.19 -13.84 47.27
CA SER A 848 -3.89 -14.31 46.06
C SER A 848 -3.39 -15.70 45.63
N ASP A 849 -4.31 -16.64 45.46
CA ASP A 849 -4.07 -17.97 44.90
C ASP A 849 -4.49 -18.01 43.42
N LEU A 850 -3.67 -18.64 42.56
CA LEU A 850 -3.99 -18.83 41.14
C LEU A 850 -4.31 -20.30 40.87
N THR A 851 -5.45 -20.56 40.23
CA THR A 851 -5.75 -21.85 39.60
C THR A 851 -5.88 -21.66 38.09
N LEU A 852 -5.13 -22.46 37.34
CA LEU A 852 -5.21 -22.55 35.88
C LEU A 852 -5.64 -23.94 35.46
N HIS A 853 -6.57 -23.99 34.51
CA HIS A 853 -7.01 -25.22 33.88
C HIS A 853 -7.00 -25.09 32.36
N ASN A 854 -6.49 -26.13 31.68
CA ASN A 854 -6.57 -26.25 30.24
C ASN A 854 -7.82 -27.07 29.84
N PRO A 855 -8.89 -26.42 29.33
CA PRO A 855 -10.10 -27.13 28.95
C PRO A 855 -9.97 -27.91 27.64
N LEU A 856 -8.85 -27.76 26.91
CA LEU A 856 -8.64 -28.35 25.60
C LEU A 856 -8.01 -29.74 25.68
N ARG A 857 -8.10 -30.47 24.56
CA ARG A 857 -7.45 -31.77 24.35
C ARG A 857 -6.00 -31.65 23.85
N GLU A 858 -5.53 -30.43 23.67
CA GLU A 858 -4.16 -30.09 23.23
C GLU A 858 -3.48 -29.28 24.31
N ALA A 859 -2.15 -29.30 24.35
CA ALA A 859 -1.40 -28.46 25.28
C ALA A 859 -1.56 -26.97 24.92
N ILE A 860 -1.66 -26.11 25.94
CA ILE A 860 -1.74 -24.65 25.76
C ILE A 860 -0.46 -24.01 26.30
N PRO A 861 0.35 -23.36 25.45
CA PRO A 861 1.43 -22.50 25.91
C PRO A 861 0.87 -21.16 26.40
N LEU A 862 1.26 -20.75 27.61
CA LEU A 862 0.85 -19.51 28.26
C LEU A 862 2.09 -18.70 28.66
N THR A 863 1.97 -17.38 28.61
CA THR A 863 2.93 -16.47 29.28
C THR A 863 2.18 -15.69 30.35
N LEU A 864 2.59 -15.88 31.59
CA LEU A 864 2.07 -15.14 32.74
C LEU A 864 3.04 -14.00 33.02
N ARG A 865 2.52 -12.79 33.16
CA ARG A 865 3.31 -11.60 33.48
C ARG A 865 2.73 -10.94 34.72
N TYR A 866 3.53 -10.78 35.76
CA TYR A 866 3.15 -10.06 36.96
C TYR A 866 3.81 -8.68 36.97
N VAL A 867 3.03 -7.62 37.12
CA VAL A 867 3.49 -6.23 37.12
C VAL A 867 3.08 -5.55 38.42
N ALA A 868 4.05 -5.16 39.24
CA ALA A 868 3.85 -4.43 40.50
C ALA A 868 4.81 -3.22 40.55
N GLY A 869 4.25 -2.02 40.35
CA GLY A 869 5.05 -0.81 40.15
C GLY A 869 6.03 -0.97 38.98
N ASP A 870 7.30 -0.63 39.21
CA ASP A 870 8.37 -0.76 38.21
C ASP A 870 8.89 -2.21 38.03
N THR A 871 8.37 -3.16 38.82
CA THR A 871 8.80 -4.56 38.74
C THR A 871 7.85 -5.35 37.85
N ALA A 872 8.38 -5.96 36.80
CA ALA A 872 7.64 -6.87 35.92
C ALA A 872 8.37 -8.21 35.78
N ILE A 873 7.64 -9.31 35.98
CA ILE A 873 8.19 -10.66 36.00
C ILE A 873 7.38 -11.58 35.09
N ASP A 874 8.02 -12.09 34.04
CA ASP A 874 7.43 -13.06 33.12
C ASP A 874 7.72 -14.51 33.56
N ARG A 875 6.72 -15.38 33.39
CA ARG A 875 6.79 -16.84 33.59
C ARG A 875 6.10 -17.53 32.44
N ARG A 876 6.81 -18.43 31.76
CA ARG A 876 6.23 -19.25 30.69
C ARG A 876 5.89 -20.61 31.22
N LEU A 877 4.72 -21.10 30.86
CA LEU A 877 4.28 -22.44 31.21
C LEU A 877 3.49 -23.04 30.06
N THR A 878 3.46 -24.37 30.00
CA THR A 878 2.60 -25.10 29.07
C THR A 878 1.71 -26.00 29.89
N LEU A 879 0.40 -25.76 29.81
CA LEU A 879 -0.58 -26.63 30.43
C LEU A 879 -0.80 -27.83 29.50
N ALA A 880 -0.53 -29.04 29.97
CA ALA A 880 -0.88 -30.26 29.27
C ALA A 880 -2.41 -30.35 29.04
N PRO A 881 -2.89 -31.17 28.09
CA PRO A 881 -4.33 -31.38 27.88
C PRO A 881 -5.05 -31.71 29.18
N GLN A 882 -6.17 -31.03 29.47
CA GLN A 882 -6.98 -31.24 30.68
C GLN A 882 -6.24 -31.01 32.01
N GLN A 883 -5.03 -30.43 32.00
CA GLN A 883 -4.26 -30.21 33.21
C GLN A 883 -4.81 -29.04 34.01
N THR A 884 -4.88 -29.22 35.34
CA THR A 884 -5.09 -28.15 36.30
C THR A 884 -3.83 -27.96 37.14
N ILE A 885 -3.40 -26.71 37.30
CA ILE A 885 -2.30 -26.33 38.18
C ILE A 885 -2.79 -25.25 39.14
N ARG A 886 -2.43 -25.36 40.41
CA ARG A 886 -2.71 -24.34 41.43
C ARG A 886 -1.40 -23.87 42.06
N TRP A 887 -1.28 -22.56 42.24
CA TRP A 887 -0.26 -21.92 43.06
C TRP A 887 -0.92 -21.24 44.24
N ALA A 888 -0.65 -21.73 45.44
CA ALA A 888 -0.95 -21.01 46.67
C ALA A 888 0.03 -19.84 46.79
N ASP A 889 -0.48 -18.65 47.13
CA ASP A 889 0.26 -17.39 47.08
C ASP A 889 1.02 -17.24 45.74
N VAL A 890 0.30 -16.97 44.65
CA VAL A 890 0.93 -16.90 43.32
C VAL A 890 1.98 -15.79 43.24
N ALA A 891 1.78 -14.67 43.95
CA ALA A 891 2.73 -13.55 43.95
C ALA A 891 4.08 -13.99 44.55
N HIS A 892 4.06 -14.64 45.71
CA HIS A 892 5.29 -15.13 46.33
C HIS A 892 5.81 -16.41 45.67
N GLY A 893 4.97 -17.43 45.50
CA GLY A 893 5.36 -18.76 45.08
C GLY A 893 5.79 -18.86 43.61
N LEU A 894 5.11 -18.15 42.69
CA LEU A 894 5.45 -18.20 41.26
C LEU A 894 6.37 -17.06 40.83
N PHE A 895 6.14 -15.85 41.36
CA PHE A 895 6.88 -14.65 40.97
C PHE A 895 7.98 -14.23 41.95
N GLY A 896 7.98 -14.74 43.17
CA GLY A 896 9.00 -14.39 44.18
C GLY A 896 8.80 -13.01 44.78
N VAL A 897 7.60 -12.44 44.71
CA VAL A 897 7.28 -11.09 45.18
C VAL A 897 6.48 -11.15 46.48
N GLN A 898 6.89 -10.35 47.48
CA GLN A 898 6.18 -10.13 48.74
C GLN A 898 6.07 -8.63 49.02
N GLY A 899 5.06 -8.25 49.80
CA GLY A 899 4.81 -6.86 50.19
C GLY A 899 4.27 -5.97 49.07
N ALA A 900 3.75 -6.56 47.98
CA ALA A 900 3.23 -5.81 46.84
C ALA A 900 1.91 -6.38 46.32
N VAL A 901 1.15 -5.50 45.67
CA VAL A 901 -0.04 -5.79 44.86
C VAL A 901 0.22 -5.31 43.44
N GLY A 902 -0.26 -6.06 42.46
CA GLY A 902 0.01 -5.79 41.05
C GLY A 902 -0.98 -6.47 40.13
N THR A 903 -0.74 -6.34 38.84
CA THR A 903 -1.56 -6.95 37.78
C THR A 903 -0.93 -8.24 37.29
N LEU A 904 -1.71 -9.31 37.23
CA LEU A 904 -1.33 -10.55 36.57
C LEU A 904 -1.98 -10.60 35.18
N TRP A 905 -1.15 -10.63 34.16
CA TRP A 905 -1.52 -10.81 32.76
C TRP A 905 -1.30 -12.27 32.39
N ILE A 906 -2.25 -12.86 31.66
CA ILE A 906 -2.10 -14.19 31.07
C ILE A 906 -2.27 -14.05 29.56
N ASP A 907 -1.15 -14.02 28.86
CA ASP A 907 -1.08 -14.05 27.40
C ASP A 907 -1.39 -15.48 26.92
N HIS A 908 -2.39 -15.61 26.06
CA HIS A 908 -2.72 -16.86 25.38
C HIS A 908 -3.05 -16.61 23.90
N ARG A 909 -3.12 -17.70 23.12
CA ARG A 909 -3.53 -17.64 21.72
C ARG A 909 -5.05 -17.51 21.60
N GLU A 910 -5.52 -16.72 20.64
CA GLU A 910 -6.94 -16.57 20.34
C GLU A 910 -7.57 -17.94 20.05
N GLY A 911 -8.76 -18.18 20.61
CA GLY A 911 -9.43 -19.48 20.56
C GLY A 911 -8.82 -20.57 21.47
N ARG A 912 -7.74 -20.29 22.21
CA ARG A 912 -7.11 -21.20 23.17
C ARG A 912 -7.05 -20.60 24.58
N VAL A 913 -8.20 -20.14 25.08
CA VAL A 913 -8.32 -19.47 26.39
C VAL A 913 -8.19 -20.52 27.51
N PRO A 914 -7.28 -20.34 28.49
CA PRO A 914 -7.28 -21.16 29.70
C PRO A 914 -8.43 -20.75 30.62
N VAL A 915 -8.94 -21.67 31.43
CA VAL A 915 -9.78 -21.31 32.58
C VAL A 915 -8.84 -20.84 33.68
N ALA A 916 -8.96 -19.58 34.09
CA ALA A 916 -8.12 -18.97 35.10
C ALA A 916 -8.98 -18.38 36.22
N VAL A 917 -8.63 -18.70 37.47
CA VAL A 917 -9.35 -18.25 38.66
C VAL A 917 -8.32 -17.71 39.66
N ILE A 918 -8.50 -16.48 40.10
CA ILE A 918 -7.77 -15.88 41.21
C ILE A 918 -8.67 -15.84 42.43
N GLN A 919 -8.14 -16.30 43.56
CA GLN A 919 -8.81 -16.24 44.85
C GLN A 919 -7.99 -15.37 45.80
N THR A 920 -8.54 -14.24 46.22
CA THR A 920 -7.86 -13.29 47.10
C THR A 920 -8.56 -13.23 48.46
N TYR A 921 -7.83 -13.44 49.56
CA TYR A 921 -8.36 -13.44 50.92
C TYR A 921 -7.38 -12.90 51.94
N ASP A 922 -7.93 -12.50 53.09
CA ASP A 922 -7.18 -12.15 54.29
C ASP A 922 -6.85 -13.40 55.11
N VAL A 923 -5.61 -13.87 55.01
CA VAL A 923 -5.13 -15.06 55.70
C VAL A 923 -5.02 -14.82 57.22
N ALA A 924 -4.70 -13.59 57.64
CA ALA A 924 -4.48 -13.27 59.05
C ALA A 924 -5.78 -13.37 59.87
N HIS A 925 -6.92 -13.10 59.26
CA HIS A 925 -8.24 -13.15 59.91
C HIS A 925 -9.08 -14.35 59.48
N GLY A 926 -8.56 -15.26 58.65
CA GLY A 926 -9.31 -16.40 58.12
C GLY A 926 -10.49 -15.98 57.23
N GLY A 927 -10.36 -14.85 56.53
CA GLY A 927 -11.41 -14.28 55.70
C GLY A 927 -11.75 -15.18 54.50
N ARG A 928 -12.98 -15.07 54.02
CA ARG A 928 -13.47 -15.78 52.84
C ARG A 928 -12.85 -15.21 51.57
N ALA A 929 -12.38 -16.10 50.70
CA ALA A 929 -11.82 -15.73 49.40
C ALA A 929 -12.83 -15.08 48.47
N SER A 930 -12.43 -13.91 47.96
CA SER A 930 -13.03 -13.29 46.79
C SER A 930 -12.54 -13.97 45.53
N VAL A 931 -13.43 -14.25 44.60
CA VAL A 931 -13.07 -14.79 43.29
C VAL A 931 -13.02 -13.65 42.28
N GLU A 932 -11.84 -13.37 41.74
CA GLU A 932 -11.66 -12.34 40.72
C GLU A 932 -11.98 -12.92 39.34
N GLN A 933 -12.85 -12.23 38.60
CA GLN A 933 -13.12 -12.57 37.20
C GLN A 933 -12.00 -11.97 36.31
N PRO A 934 -11.51 -12.71 35.31
CA PRO A 934 -10.54 -12.15 34.36
C PRO A 934 -11.19 -11.03 33.54
N LEU A 935 -10.53 -9.88 33.48
CA LEU A 935 -10.91 -8.78 32.61
C LEU A 935 -10.19 -8.92 31.25
N SER A 936 -10.76 -8.32 30.22
CA SER A 936 -10.26 -8.38 28.84
C SER A 936 -10.45 -7.05 28.11
N SER A 937 -10.01 -6.97 26.86
CA SER A 937 -10.26 -5.82 25.98
C SER A 937 -11.74 -5.53 25.74
N ARG A 938 -12.63 -6.52 25.95
CA ARG A 938 -14.09 -6.33 25.86
C ARG A 938 -14.65 -5.53 27.04
N ASP A 939 -13.95 -5.55 28.16
CA ASP A 939 -14.33 -4.88 29.40
C ASP A 939 -13.70 -3.49 29.50
N ALA A 940 -12.94 -3.08 28.47
CA ALA A 940 -12.14 -1.87 28.46
C ALA A 940 -12.91 -0.64 27.95
N ALA A 941 -12.53 0.52 28.46
CA ALA A 941 -12.92 1.84 27.98
C ALA A 941 -11.73 2.54 27.33
N THR A 942 -11.99 3.35 26.30
CA THR A 942 -10.95 4.09 25.56
C THR A 942 -11.31 5.58 25.52
N ALA A 943 -10.33 6.44 25.72
CA ALA A 943 -10.54 7.89 25.64
C ALA A 943 -11.07 8.30 24.25
N ALA A 944 -11.88 9.36 24.21
CA ALA A 944 -12.47 9.93 22.99
C ALA A 944 -13.34 8.96 22.15
N THR A 945 -13.81 7.85 22.73
CA THR A 945 -14.83 6.99 22.14
C THR A 945 -16.17 7.13 22.88
N THR A 946 -17.22 6.55 22.32
CA THR A 946 -18.54 6.43 22.98
C THR A 946 -18.52 5.51 24.22
N SER A 947 -17.40 4.82 24.45
CA SER A 947 -17.16 3.92 25.58
C SER A 947 -16.08 4.44 26.53
N ALA A 948 -15.88 5.76 26.62
CA ALA A 948 -14.83 6.38 27.45
C ALA A 948 -15.09 6.33 28.97
N GLU A 949 -16.16 5.68 29.43
CA GLU A 949 -16.53 5.60 30.85
C GLU A 949 -16.81 4.14 31.25
N LEU A 950 -16.26 3.72 32.39
CA LEU A 950 -16.58 2.46 33.06
C LEU A 950 -17.41 2.74 34.31
N VAL A 951 -18.27 1.79 34.68
CA VAL A 951 -19.17 1.93 35.83
C VAL A 951 -19.02 0.74 36.75
N VAL A 952 -18.81 1.01 38.03
CA VAL A 952 -18.98 0.04 39.11
C VAL A 952 -20.38 0.24 39.69
N VAL A 953 -21.18 -0.82 39.69
CA VAL A 953 -22.55 -0.87 40.22
C VAL A 953 -22.69 -2.01 41.23
N GLY A 954 -23.76 -2.01 42.01
CA GLY A 954 -24.03 -3.08 42.98
C GLY A 954 -23.16 -3.00 44.23
N LEU A 955 -22.84 -1.78 44.68
CA LEU A 955 -22.16 -1.60 45.98
C LEU A 955 -23.10 -2.09 47.10
N PRO A 956 -22.61 -2.80 48.13
CA PRO A 956 -23.46 -3.29 49.22
C PRO A 956 -24.03 -2.14 50.07
N GLY A 957 -25.13 -2.36 50.80
CA GLY A 957 -25.85 -1.30 51.54
C GLY A 957 -25.24 -0.85 52.87
N ASN A 958 -24.46 -1.68 53.56
CA ASN A 958 -23.95 -1.38 54.91
C ASN A 958 -22.75 -0.41 54.89
N ALA A 959 -22.99 0.90 54.77
CA ALA A 959 -21.94 1.92 54.52
C ALA A 959 -20.98 2.15 55.69
N ASN A 960 -21.38 1.82 56.91
CA ASN A 960 -20.63 2.16 58.13
C ASN A 960 -19.58 1.12 58.54
N GLU A 961 -19.55 -0.05 57.89
CA GLU A 961 -18.72 -1.18 58.30
C GLU A 961 -17.84 -1.72 57.17
N ARG A 962 -17.76 -1.06 56.01
CA ARG A 962 -16.96 -1.57 54.88
C ARG A 962 -15.93 -0.57 54.39
N ARG A 963 -14.92 -1.08 53.71
CA ARG A 963 -13.95 -0.31 52.93
C ARG A 963 -14.09 -0.68 51.46
N ILE A 964 -14.29 0.31 50.59
CA ILE A 964 -14.34 0.09 49.15
C ILE A 964 -13.02 0.57 48.55
N ASN A 965 -12.28 -0.31 47.91
CA ASN A 965 -11.15 0.08 47.07
C ASN A 965 -11.60 0.10 45.62
N VAL A 966 -11.06 1.03 44.83
CA VAL A 966 -11.31 1.10 43.39
C VAL A 966 -9.98 1.11 42.68
N GLY A 967 -9.87 0.34 41.60
CA GLY A 967 -8.67 0.31 40.80
C GLY A 967 -8.96 0.33 39.30
N VAL A 968 -7.94 0.71 38.55
CA VAL A 968 -7.97 0.73 37.09
C VAL A 968 -6.63 0.25 36.56
N VAL A 969 -6.67 -0.66 35.58
CA VAL A 969 -5.49 -1.19 34.90
C VAL A 969 -5.41 -0.55 33.53
N ASN A 970 -4.25 -0.01 33.19
CA ASN A 970 -3.97 0.42 31.83
C ASN A 970 -3.70 -0.80 30.95
N VAL A 971 -4.64 -1.10 30.05
CA VAL A 971 -4.52 -2.18 29.05
C VAL A 971 -4.10 -1.64 27.67
N GLY A 972 -3.90 -0.33 27.58
CA GLY A 972 -3.47 0.35 26.37
C GLY A 972 -1.96 0.28 26.16
N ASN A 973 -1.56 0.61 24.94
CA ASN A 973 -0.16 0.66 24.52
C ASN A 973 0.53 1.99 24.86
N ILE A 974 -0.14 2.89 25.57
CA ILE A 974 0.37 4.20 25.96
C ILE A 974 0.02 4.47 27.43
N PRO A 975 0.75 5.34 28.14
CA PRO A 975 0.33 5.79 29.46
C PRO A 975 -1.09 6.37 29.39
N ALA A 976 -1.93 5.98 30.35
CA ALA A 976 -3.33 6.35 30.41
C ALA A 976 -3.58 7.28 31.58
N THR A 977 -4.60 8.14 31.47
CA THR A 977 -5.06 8.97 32.58
C THR A 977 -6.50 8.61 32.87
N PHE A 978 -6.80 8.31 34.13
CA PHE A 978 -8.12 7.93 34.57
C PHE A 978 -8.62 8.88 35.64
N ARG A 979 -9.92 9.17 35.59
CA ARG A 979 -10.63 9.96 36.60
C ARG A 979 -11.71 9.11 37.26
N ILE A 980 -11.71 9.05 38.58
CA ILE A 980 -12.71 8.35 39.37
C ILE A 980 -13.64 9.38 40.03
N SER A 981 -14.95 9.17 39.91
CA SER A 981 -15.99 10.01 40.50
C SER A 981 -17.17 9.17 40.98
N ALA A 982 -18.01 9.71 41.86
CA ALA A 982 -19.25 9.06 42.30
C ALA A 982 -20.48 9.76 41.72
N ARG A 983 -21.51 8.99 41.41
CA ARG A 983 -22.81 9.49 40.97
C ARG A 983 -23.95 8.95 41.83
N THR A 984 -24.92 9.79 42.13
CA THR A 984 -26.16 9.42 42.80
C THR A 984 -27.06 8.58 41.90
N ARG A 985 -28.16 8.06 42.46
CA ARG A 985 -29.23 7.40 41.71
C ARG A 985 -29.88 8.26 40.62
N THR A 986 -29.77 9.59 40.70
CA THR A 986 -30.27 10.53 39.67
C THR A 986 -29.21 10.87 38.62
N GLY A 987 -28.02 10.28 38.72
CA GLY A 987 -26.88 10.55 37.84
C GLY A 987 -26.10 11.82 38.17
N ALA A 988 -26.46 12.54 39.25
CA ALA A 988 -25.73 13.73 39.69
C ALA A 988 -24.36 13.35 40.27
N THR A 989 -23.32 14.10 39.91
CA THR A 989 -21.97 13.89 40.45
C THR A 989 -21.91 14.38 41.90
N ILE A 990 -21.30 13.61 42.79
CA ILE A 990 -21.15 13.91 44.22
C ILE A 990 -19.71 13.69 44.68
N GLY A 991 -19.32 14.41 45.73
CA GLY A 991 -17.93 14.41 46.22
C GLY A 991 -16.96 15.09 45.26
N ARG A 992 -15.66 14.96 45.53
CA ARG A 992 -14.58 15.37 44.61
C ARG A 992 -14.22 14.21 43.67
N SER A 993 -13.67 14.50 42.49
CA SER A 993 -13.03 13.46 41.67
C SER A 993 -11.56 13.32 42.00
N VAL A 994 -11.02 12.12 41.80
CA VAL A 994 -9.56 11.85 41.84
C VAL A 994 -9.09 11.44 40.46
N GLU A 995 -7.90 11.88 40.07
CA GLU A 995 -7.34 11.65 38.74
C GLU A 995 -5.87 11.26 38.88
N SER A 996 -5.43 10.25 38.11
CA SER A 996 -4.04 9.82 38.10
C SER A 996 -3.64 9.29 36.72
N GLY A 997 -2.37 9.51 36.38
CA GLY A 997 -1.71 8.84 35.28
C GLY A 997 -1.29 7.43 35.68
N VAL A 998 -1.39 6.49 34.75
CA VAL A 998 -1.12 5.06 34.96
C VAL A 998 -0.25 4.56 33.80
N PRO A 999 0.99 4.11 34.07
CA PRO A 999 1.85 3.54 33.04
C PRO A 999 1.25 2.30 32.39
N GLU A 1000 1.81 1.90 31.25
CA GLU A 1000 1.40 0.70 30.51
C GLU A 1000 1.52 -0.57 31.37
N ASP A 1001 0.58 -1.50 31.20
CA ASP A 1001 0.49 -2.78 31.93
C ASP A 1001 0.36 -2.66 33.48
N GLN A 1002 0.23 -1.45 34.04
CA GLN A 1002 0.16 -1.19 35.49
C GLN A 1002 -1.27 -0.92 35.99
N VAL A 1003 -1.47 -1.12 37.30
CA VAL A 1003 -2.68 -0.78 38.04
C VAL A 1003 -2.50 0.48 38.86
N TRP A 1004 -3.48 1.37 38.82
CA TRP A 1004 -3.68 2.41 39.85
C TRP A 1004 -4.75 1.94 40.82
N PHE A 1005 -4.41 1.95 42.10
CA PHE A 1005 -5.24 1.45 43.18
C PHE A 1005 -5.52 2.56 44.19
N VAL A 1006 -6.79 2.88 44.41
CA VAL A 1006 -7.24 3.83 45.43
C VAL A 1006 -7.79 3.06 46.62
N THR A 1007 -7.02 3.04 47.70
CA THR A 1007 -7.44 2.45 48.97
C THR A 1007 -8.47 3.35 49.64
N ASN A 1008 -9.63 2.80 49.97
CA ASN A 1008 -10.79 3.54 50.50
C ASN A 1008 -11.25 4.73 49.64
N ILE A 1009 -11.99 4.43 48.56
CA ILE A 1009 -12.49 5.44 47.62
C ILE A 1009 -13.41 6.48 48.28
N GLU A 1010 -14.11 6.14 49.36
CA GLU A 1010 -15.00 7.08 50.05
C GLU A 1010 -14.24 8.26 50.66
N ASP A 1011 -13.07 8.01 51.26
CA ASP A 1011 -12.20 9.05 51.81
C ASP A 1011 -11.56 9.88 50.69
N ALA A 1012 -11.17 9.20 49.61
CA ALA A 1012 -10.60 9.84 48.43
C ALA A 1012 -11.62 10.76 47.73
N LEU A 1013 -12.89 10.37 47.65
CA LEU A 1013 -13.97 11.20 47.07
C LEU A 1013 -14.61 12.15 48.10
N GLY A 1014 -14.36 11.97 49.40
CA GLY A 1014 -14.96 12.76 50.48
C GLY A 1014 -16.47 12.56 50.62
N VAL A 1015 -16.98 11.37 50.23
CA VAL A 1015 -18.41 11.05 50.25
C VAL A 1015 -18.62 9.58 50.60
N LYS A 1016 -19.64 9.30 51.42
CA LYS A 1016 -20.08 7.92 51.69
C LYS A 1016 -20.96 7.41 50.57
N LEU A 1017 -20.68 6.19 50.11
CA LEU A 1017 -21.39 5.54 49.01
C LEU A 1017 -22.46 4.60 49.57
N ASP A 1018 -23.65 4.61 48.97
CA ASP A 1018 -24.71 3.65 49.26
C ASP A 1018 -24.99 2.74 48.05
N GLU A 1019 -25.87 1.76 48.23
CA GLU A 1019 -26.26 0.77 47.22
C GLU A 1019 -26.96 1.35 45.98
N THR A 1020 -27.43 2.59 46.07
CA THR A 1020 -28.08 3.31 44.96
C THR A 1020 -27.12 4.18 44.16
N MET A 1021 -25.87 4.30 44.62
CA MET A 1021 -24.82 5.09 43.98
C MET A 1021 -23.96 4.22 43.05
N SER A 1022 -23.28 4.88 42.11
CA SER A 1022 -22.30 4.24 41.22
C SER A 1022 -20.96 4.96 41.25
N VAL A 1023 -19.87 4.21 41.10
CA VAL A 1023 -18.55 4.80 40.86
C VAL A 1023 -18.27 4.78 39.36
N ARG A 1024 -17.86 5.92 38.81
CA ARG A 1024 -17.52 6.12 37.40
C ARG A 1024 -16.03 6.29 37.25
N ILE A 1025 -15.44 5.50 36.35
CA ILE A 1025 -14.04 5.59 35.95
C ILE A 1025 -14.02 6.12 34.51
N THR A 1026 -13.74 7.40 34.34
CA THR A 1026 -13.62 8.04 33.02
C THR A 1026 -12.19 7.92 32.51
N VAL A 1027 -12.03 7.43 31.29
CA VAL A 1027 -10.75 7.35 30.60
C VAL A 1027 -10.48 8.70 29.92
N VAL A 1028 -9.62 9.51 30.55
CA VAL A 1028 -9.24 10.83 30.06
C VAL A 1028 -8.26 10.71 28.90
N ALA A 1029 -7.33 9.75 28.98
CA ALA A 1029 -6.39 9.39 27.92
C ALA A 1029 -6.06 7.88 28.01
N GLY A 1030 -5.80 7.24 26.87
CA GLY A 1030 -5.43 5.81 26.81
C GLY A 1030 -6.62 4.85 26.83
N THR A 1031 -6.38 3.62 27.30
CA THR A 1031 -7.38 2.55 27.38
C THR A 1031 -7.20 1.78 28.69
N GLY A 1032 -8.29 1.48 29.41
CA GLY A 1032 -8.20 0.76 30.68
C GLY A 1032 -9.40 -0.11 30.99
N VAL A 1033 -9.21 -1.05 31.91
CA VAL A 1033 -10.26 -1.83 32.57
C VAL A 1033 -10.31 -1.44 34.04
N GLY A 1034 -11.50 -1.47 34.64
CA GLY A 1034 -11.73 -0.98 36.00
C GLY A 1034 -12.35 -2.03 36.89
N PHE A 1035 -12.20 -1.87 38.21
CA PHE A 1035 -12.77 -2.77 39.20
C PHE A 1035 -12.92 -2.08 40.57
N ALA A 1036 -13.66 -2.71 41.46
CA ALA A 1036 -13.69 -2.40 42.88
C ALA A 1036 -13.51 -3.66 43.72
N THR A 1037 -12.91 -3.51 44.90
CA THR A 1037 -12.95 -4.53 45.96
C THR A 1037 -13.59 -3.97 47.21
N VAL A 1038 -14.63 -4.63 47.70
CA VAL A 1038 -15.30 -4.28 48.95
C VAL A 1038 -14.76 -5.18 50.05
N VAL A 1039 -14.27 -4.61 51.14
CA VAL A 1039 -13.68 -5.32 52.28
C VAL A 1039 -14.51 -5.07 53.53
N ASN A 1040 -14.97 -6.14 54.17
CA ASN A 1040 -15.75 -6.12 55.40
C ASN A 1040 -14.83 -6.16 56.65
N PRO A 1041 -15.33 -5.88 57.87
CA PRO A 1041 -14.50 -5.83 59.07
C PRO A 1041 -13.86 -7.17 59.43
N GLY A 1042 -14.50 -8.28 59.05
CA GLY A 1042 -14.00 -9.64 59.26
C GLY A 1042 -12.92 -10.10 58.28
N GLY A 1043 -12.42 -9.23 57.39
CA GLY A 1043 -11.42 -9.58 56.37
C GLY A 1043 -11.99 -10.21 55.10
N ASP A 1044 -13.30 -10.45 55.05
CA ASP A 1044 -14.00 -10.89 53.83
C ASP A 1044 -13.93 -9.82 52.74
N SER A 1045 -13.80 -10.24 51.48
CA SER A 1045 -13.83 -9.32 50.35
C SER A 1045 -14.66 -9.77 49.15
N GLU A 1046 -15.20 -8.80 48.42
CA GLU A 1046 -15.98 -8.99 47.19
C GLU A 1046 -15.35 -8.20 46.04
N PHE A 1047 -15.14 -8.86 44.90
CA PHE A 1047 -14.64 -8.26 43.66
C PHE A 1047 -15.79 -7.88 42.74
N ILE A 1048 -15.78 -6.65 42.24
CA ILE A 1048 -16.78 -6.11 41.32
C ILE A 1048 -16.06 -5.57 40.09
N ALA A 1049 -16.24 -6.20 38.93
CA ALA A 1049 -15.74 -5.69 37.66
C ALA A 1049 -16.50 -4.42 37.25
N ALA A 1050 -15.78 -3.41 36.74
CA ALA A 1050 -16.43 -2.27 36.12
C ALA A 1050 -16.85 -2.63 34.69
N ILE A 1051 -18.03 -2.15 34.28
CA ILE A 1051 -18.59 -2.41 32.93
C ILE A 1051 -18.53 -1.15 32.07
N PRO A 1052 -18.25 -1.25 30.75
CA PRO A 1052 -18.32 -0.10 29.85
C PRO A 1052 -19.72 0.52 29.81
N ALA A 1053 -19.81 1.83 30.07
CA ALA A 1053 -21.02 2.59 29.85
C ALA A 1053 -21.23 2.75 28.34
N GLN A 1054 -22.05 1.92 27.71
CA GLN A 1054 -22.52 2.21 26.36
C GLN A 1054 -23.44 3.43 26.43
N GLN A 1055 -22.99 4.56 25.89
CA GLN A 1055 -23.92 5.62 25.50
C GLN A 1055 -24.75 5.07 24.32
N GLN A 1056 -26.00 4.71 24.58
CA GLN A 1056 -26.99 4.52 23.51
C GLN A 1056 -27.26 5.84 22.79
#